data_AF-A0A3C0QHK4-F1
#
_entry.id   AF-A0A3C0QHK4-F1
#
_cell.length_a   1.000
_cell.length_b   1.000
_cell.length_c   1.000
_cell.angle_alpha   90.00
_cell.angle_beta   90.00
_cell.angle_gamma   90.00
#
_symmetry.space_group_name_H-M   'P 1'
#
loop_
_entity.id
_entity.type
_entity.pdbx_description
1 polymer ?
#
loop_
_entity_poly.entity_id
_entity_poly.type
_entity_poly.pdbx_seq_one_letter_code
_entity_poly.pdbx_strand_id
1 'polypeptide(L)'
;MPEKDILDISEEEAKEIIIHLRNLLNKHNYYYYIKDEPVISDSEYDSLFRRLEKLEEGFPELVVQNSPTQRIGAPVEGGFNSVEHGEKMLSLQDVFDYKELEDFLKRVEKDLAVPAEEIDFVCELKIDGSAVALVYEDGNFIRGATRGNGIMGEDITSNLRTINSIPLRLMQGGQEKFPGRLEVRGEVYLARQEFVRINNERQEQGMAVFANPRNAAAGSLRQINPGVTASRKLNIFLYGAVASAGSGVGSQSDMLKYLKDIGLRVNPNIVRVRGIDEIKKYIEGWKDKRKELSYETDGIVLKVDDFSLQQKLGQTSRNPRWAAAYKFPPEQAVTEVIDIRINVGRTGTLTPVAKLKPVRVAGSTIASATLHNEDEIRRKGVMIGDTVIIHKAGDVIPEIVSVDTEKRDGSQREFKMPEKCPICGSGAIRLEGEVALRCPSIACPAQQFERIVHFAAKGGMDIEGLGPRVVEKLIENNLIKNIADIYYLDYDGIFSLENFKEKSTKNLLNAIEESKKKPLSRLLFALGIRFVGSHIADILAGHFGDLNVLMEAGFEEIEAVDDIGPRIAESAVDFFNEGQNREVIERLRTAGLDFGGRKKEIEKKDIFYKKVFVLTGKLENYSREEAKEIIEGSGGRVTSSVSKNTDIVLAGEDAGSKLDKAKKMNIKVIGEKEFKKMESS
;
A
#
# COMPACT_ATOMS: atom_id res chain seq x y z
N MET A 1 -22.24 28.36 -3.41
CA MET A 1 -23.55 28.10 -2.77
C MET A 1 -23.36 28.23 -1.27
N PRO A 2 -24.27 28.89 -0.54
CA PRO A 2 -24.15 29.00 0.92
C PRO A 2 -24.08 27.61 1.57
N GLU A 3 -23.26 27.48 2.61
CA GLU A 3 -23.21 26.32 3.49
C GLU A 3 -24.45 26.35 4.38
N LYS A 4 -25.54 25.71 3.92
CA LYS A 4 -26.64 25.33 4.81
C LYS A 4 -26.24 24.06 5.55
N ASP A 5 -26.58 23.98 6.83
CA ASP A 5 -26.39 22.78 7.64
C ASP A 5 -27.28 21.65 7.09
N ILE A 6 -26.83 20.39 7.18
CA ILE A 6 -27.55 19.21 6.67
C ILE A 6 -28.92 19.07 7.33
N LEU A 7 -29.06 19.57 8.55
CA LEU A 7 -30.30 19.58 9.33
C LEU A 7 -31.38 20.54 8.77
N ASP A 8 -31.01 21.46 7.86
CA ASP A 8 -31.89 22.51 7.33
C ASP A 8 -32.20 22.35 5.83
N ILE A 9 -31.89 21.19 5.23
CA ILE A 9 -32.03 20.93 3.78
C ILE A 9 -33.13 19.87 3.56
N SER A 10 -34.08 20.15 2.66
CA SER A 10 -35.09 19.16 2.25
C SER A 10 -34.49 18.05 1.36
N GLU A 11 -35.12 16.87 1.30
CA GLU A 11 -34.67 15.75 0.46
C GLU A 11 -34.51 16.14 -1.02
N GLU A 12 -35.42 16.95 -1.57
CA GLU A 12 -35.34 17.39 -2.97
C GLU A 12 -34.19 18.40 -3.20
N GLU A 13 -33.94 19.32 -2.26
CA GLU A 13 -32.78 20.21 -2.30
C GLU A 13 -31.46 19.43 -2.14
N ALA A 14 -31.43 18.43 -1.25
CA ALA A 14 -30.27 17.57 -1.04
C ALA A 14 -29.93 16.80 -2.32
N LYS A 15 -30.95 16.25 -2.99
CA LYS A 15 -30.80 15.57 -4.28
C LYS A 15 -30.22 16.47 -5.37
N GLU A 16 -30.69 17.71 -5.51
CA GLU A 16 -30.12 18.67 -6.47
C GLU A 16 -28.65 18.99 -6.16
N ILE A 17 -28.32 19.25 -4.88
CA ILE A 17 -26.96 19.54 -4.43
C ILE A 17 -26.04 18.34 -4.66
N ILE A 18 -26.49 17.13 -4.32
CA ILE A 18 -25.75 15.88 -4.50
C ILE A 18 -25.46 15.65 -6.00
N ILE A 19 -26.46 15.82 -6.88
CA ILE A 19 -26.27 15.70 -8.33
C ILE A 19 -25.25 16.72 -8.83
N HIS A 20 -25.34 17.97 -8.36
CA HIS A 20 -24.41 19.03 -8.72
C HIS A 20 -22.97 18.72 -8.27
N LEU A 21 -22.78 18.33 -7.00
CA LEU A 21 -21.47 17.98 -6.44
C LEU A 21 -20.85 16.76 -7.14
N ARG A 22 -21.64 15.72 -7.41
CA ARG A 22 -21.18 14.56 -8.19
C ARG A 22 -20.68 14.97 -9.57
N ASN A 23 -21.44 15.80 -10.29
CA ASN A 23 -21.05 16.28 -11.61
C ASN A 23 -19.79 17.16 -11.56
N LEU A 24 -19.68 18.02 -10.55
CA LEU A 24 -18.53 18.91 -10.34
C LEU A 24 -17.26 18.12 -10.02
N LEU A 25 -17.33 17.19 -9.06
CA LEU A 25 -16.21 16.31 -8.70
C LEU A 25 -15.78 15.42 -9.86
N ASN A 26 -16.73 14.85 -10.63
CA ASN A 26 -16.42 14.08 -11.83
C ASN A 26 -15.72 14.94 -12.90
N LYS A 27 -16.15 16.19 -13.08
CA LYS A 27 -15.48 17.14 -13.98
C LYS A 27 -14.05 17.43 -13.51
N HIS A 28 -13.84 17.69 -12.22
CA HIS A 28 -12.49 17.93 -11.69
C HIS A 28 -11.59 16.70 -11.80
N ASN A 29 -12.12 15.50 -11.52
CA ASN A 29 -11.41 14.23 -11.73
C ASN A 29 -10.98 14.04 -13.19
N TYR A 30 -11.81 14.45 -14.15
CA TYR A 30 -11.44 14.41 -15.56
C TYR A 30 -10.24 15.32 -15.86
N TYR A 31 -10.30 16.58 -15.42
CA TYR A 31 -9.19 17.52 -15.64
C TYR A 31 -7.90 17.04 -14.96
N TYR A 32 -8.00 16.54 -13.73
CA TYR A 32 -6.85 16.04 -12.98
C TYR A 32 -6.26 14.76 -13.58
N TYR A 33 -7.08 13.71 -13.75
CA TYR A 33 -6.59 12.36 -14.07
C TYR A 33 -6.59 12.01 -15.56
N ILE A 34 -7.34 12.73 -16.40
CA ILE A 34 -7.46 12.43 -17.83
C ILE A 34 -6.72 13.48 -18.67
N LYS A 35 -6.82 14.77 -18.31
CA LYS A 35 -6.12 15.86 -19.00
C LYS A 35 -4.75 16.17 -18.42
N ASP A 36 -4.46 15.72 -17.20
CA ASP A 36 -3.27 16.12 -16.45
C ASP A 36 -3.17 17.67 -16.31
N GLU A 37 -4.32 18.35 -16.21
CA GLU A 37 -4.48 19.82 -16.13
C GLU A 37 -5.48 20.20 -15.02
N PRO A 38 -5.10 20.14 -13.73
CA PRO A 38 -6.02 20.42 -12.62
C PRO A 38 -6.49 21.88 -12.63
N VAL A 39 -7.81 22.07 -12.49
CA VAL A 39 -8.46 23.40 -12.52
C VAL A 39 -8.77 23.98 -11.14
N ILE A 40 -8.65 23.16 -10.09
CA ILE A 40 -8.81 23.54 -8.68
C ILE A 40 -7.68 22.91 -7.86
N SER A 41 -7.44 23.44 -6.66
CA SER A 41 -6.46 22.88 -5.73
C SER A 41 -6.99 21.61 -5.03
N ASP A 42 -6.08 20.77 -4.55
CA ASP A 42 -6.43 19.54 -3.81
C ASP A 42 -7.28 19.86 -2.56
N SER A 43 -6.99 20.97 -1.87
CA SER A 43 -7.77 21.41 -0.70
C SER A 43 -9.22 21.77 -1.05
N GLU A 44 -9.45 22.35 -2.23
CA GLU A 44 -10.80 22.67 -2.69
C GLU A 44 -11.55 21.41 -3.10
N TYR A 45 -10.88 20.48 -3.78
CA TYR A 45 -11.45 19.18 -4.13
C TYR A 45 -11.87 18.40 -2.88
N ASP A 46 -10.99 18.32 -1.87
CA ASP A 46 -11.26 17.63 -0.60
C ASP A 46 -12.44 18.25 0.15
N SER A 47 -12.61 19.57 0.10
CA SER A 47 -13.76 20.26 0.68
C SER A 47 -15.07 19.85 0.00
N LEU A 48 -15.09 19.84 -1.35
CA LEU A 48 -16.24 19.40 -2.13
C LEU A 48 -16.57 17.92 -1.90
N PHE A 49 -15.54 17.08 -1.79
CA PHE A 49 -15.68 15.65 -1.54
C PHE A 49 -16.27 15.37 -0.16
N ARG A 50 -15.71 15.98 0.90
CA ARG A 50 -16.25 15.87 2.27
C ARG A 50 -17.69 16.37 2.37
N ARG A 51 -18.04 17.41 1.61
CA ARG A 51 -19.43 17.89 1.55
C ARG A 51 -20.35 16.84 0.92
N LEU A 52 -19.93 16.20 -0.16
CA LEU A 52 -20.69 15.12 -0.78
C LEU A 52 -20.84 13.92 0.17
N GLU A 53 -19.77 13.51 0.86
CA GLU A 53 -19.82 12.42 1.85
C GLU A 53 -20.84 12.71 2.95
N LYS A 54 -20.78 13.88 3.58
CA LYS A 54 -21.74 14.23 4.64
C LYS A 54 -23.19 14.25 4.16
N LEU A 55 -23.43 14.73 2.94
CA LEU A 55 -24.78 14.73 2.35
C LEU A 55 -25.28 13.31 2.06
N GLU A 56 -24.40 12.42 1.58
CA GLU A 56 -24.74 11.01 1.35
C GLU A 56 -24.92 10.22 2.65
N GLU A 57 -24.20 10.57 3.73
CA GLU A 57 -24.44 10.04 5.08
C GLU A 57 -25.79 10.49 5.64
N GLY A 58 -26.18 11.75 5.41
CA GLY A 58 -27.46 12.31 5.85
C GLY A 58 -28.68 11.84 5.05
N PHE A 59 -28.48 11.44 3.80
CA PHE A 59 -29.54 10.97 2.87
C PHE A 59 -29.14 9.65 2.18
N PRO A 60 -29.10 8.51 2.91
CA PRO A 60 -28.61 7.23 2.40
C PRO A 60 -29.35 6.73 1.15
N GLU A 61 -30.64 7.04 1.00
CA GLU A 61 -31.48 6.71 -0.15
C GLU A 61 -31.05 7.40 -1.46
N LEU A 62 -30.29 8.50 -1.36
CA LEU A 62 -29.78 9.23 -2.51
C LEU A 62 -28.41 8.72 -2.99
N VAL A 63 -27.79 7.77 -2.28
CA VAL A 63 -26.49 7.18 -2.63
C VAL A 63 -26.62 6.30 -3.87
N VAL A 64 -25.70 6.49 -4.83
CA VAL A 64 -25.65 5.72 -6.08
C VAL A 64 -24.27 5.10 -6.26
N GLN A 65 -24.21 3.92 -6.88
CA GLN A 65 -22.96 3.16 -7.05
C GLN A 65 -21.88 3.85 -7.89
N ASN A 66 -22.27 4.83 -8.73
CA ASN A 66 -21.34 5.62 -9.56
C ASN A 66 -20.94 6.96 -8.91
N SER A 67 -21.27 7.18 -7.64
CA SER A 67 -20.82 8.36 -6.90
C SER A 67 -19.30 8.32 -6.66
N PRO A 68 -18.58 9.45 -6.69
CA PRO A 68 -17.15 9.52 -6.39
C PRO A 68 -16.75 8.92 -5.02
N THR A 69 -17.66 8.98 -4.04
CA THR A 69 -17.49 8.43 -2.68
C THR A 69 -17.50 6.90 -2.66
N GLN A 70 -18.12 6.25 -3.65
CA GLN A 70 -18.31 4.80 -3.71
C GLN A 70 -17.18 4.08 -4.47
N ARG A 71 -16.02 4.74 -4.66
CA ARG A 71 -14.87 4.16 -5.39
C ARG A 71 -14.21 2.99 -4.64
N ILE A 72 -14.16 3.05 -3.31
CA ILE A 72 -13.63 1.95 -2.48
C ILE A 72 -14.81 1.13 -1.99
N GLY A 73 -15.00 -0.04 -2.60
CA GLY A 73 -16.05 -0.99 -2.19
C GLY A 73 -15.62 -1.90 -1.04
N ALA A 74 -16.54 -2.76 -0.61
CA ALA A 74 -16.24 -3.83 0.35
C ALA A 74 -15.27 -4.89 -0.26
N PRO A 75 -14.53 -5.63 0.58
CA PRO A 75 -13.76 -6.78 0.14
C PRO A 75 -14.62 -7.81 -0.61
N VAL A 76 -14.03 -8.48 -1.61
CA VAL A 76 -14.72 -9.51 -2.39
C VAL A 76 -14.73 -10.83 -1.61
N GLU A 77 -15.87 -11.23 -1.07
CA GLU A 77 -16.02 -12.52 -0.38
C GLU A 77 -15.98 -13.69 -1.36
N GLY A 78 -15.20 -14.74 -1.05
CA GLY A 78 -15.15 -15.97 -1.85
C GLY A 78 -14.27 -15.93 -3.11
N GLY A 79 -13.59 -14.81 -3.40
CA GLY A 79 -12.71 -14.64 -4.56
C GLY A 79 -13.43 -14.06 -5.79
N PHE A 80 -12.73 -14.03 -6.93
CA PHE A 80 -13.27 -13.38 -8.14
C PHE A 80 -14.15 -14.32 -8.96
N ASN A 81 -15.34 -13.85 -9.33
CA ASN A 81 -16.23 -14.58 -10.22
C ASN A 81 -15.72 -14.56 -11.67
N SER A 82 -15.99 -15.62 -12.42
CA SER A 82 -15.66 -15.64 -13.85
C SER A 82 -16.78 -15.02 -14.68
N VAL A 83 -16.41 -14.21 -15.67
CA VAL A 83 -17.35 -13.51 -16.55
C VAL A 83 -16.96 -13.66 -18.01
N GLU A 84 -17.97 -13.82 -18.87
CA GLU A 84 -17.77 -13.89 -20.31
C GLU A 84 -17.69 -12.48 -20.93
N HIS A 85 -16.72 -12.30 -21.82
CA HIS A 85 -16.54 -11.07 -22.59
C HIS A 85 -17.56 -11.00 -23.74
N GLY A 86 -18.02 -9.80 -24.09
CA GLY A 86 -18.98 -9.63 -25.19
C GLY A 86 -18.38 -10.03 -26.54
N GLU A 87 -17.08 -9.83 -26.71
CA GLU A 87 -16.30 -10.38 -27.81
C GLU A 87 -14.97 -10.94 -27.29
N LYS A 88 -14.35 -11.85 -28.05
CA LYS A 88 -13.06 -12.43 -27.66
C LYS A 88 -11.97 -11.37 -27.56
N MET A 89 -11.19 -11.40 -26.48
CA MET A 89 -9.98 -10.61 -26.30
C MET A 89 -8.77 -11.41 -26.78
N LEU A 90 -8.34 -11.15 -28.00
CA LEU A 90 -7.22 -11.85 -28.64
C LEU A 90 -5.85 -11.30 -28.21
N SER A 91 -4.80 -12.09 -28.50
CA SER A 91 -3.42 -11.60 -28.40
C SER A 91 -2.98 -11.00 -29.74
N LEU A 92 -1.85 -10.30 -29.76
CA LEU A 92 -1.26 -9.76 -30.98
C LEU A 92 -0.14 -10.68 -31.48
N GLN A 93 0.08 -10.70 -32.79
CA GLN A 93 1.28 -11.32 -33.36
C GLN A 93 2.49 -10.44 -33.04
N ASP A 94 3.54 -11.02 -32.45
CA ASP A 94 4.80 -10.32 -32.22
C ASP A 94 5.63 -10.24 -33.52
N VAL A 95 6.34 -9.11 -33.65
CA VAL A 95 7.29 -8.79 -34.72
C VAL A 95 8.54 -8.22 -34.04
N PHE A 96 9.73 -8.74 -34.36
CA PHE A 96 10.97 -8.40 -33.65
C PHE A 96 11.96 -7.57 -34.46
N ASP A 97 11.79 -7.50 -35.78
CA ASP A 97 12.65 -6.72 -36.67
C ASP A 97 11.89 -6.16 -37.88
N TYR A 98 12.58 -5.31 -38.65
CA TYR A 98 11.98 -4.67 -39.82
C TYR A 98 11.63 -5.64 -40.96
N LYS A 99 12.29 -6.79 -41.04
CA LYS A 99 11.99 -7.80 -42.06
C LYS A 99 10.69 -8.52 -41.73
N GLU A 100 10.50 -8.93 -40.48
CA GLU A 100 9.24 -9.50 -40.00
C GLU A 100 8.08 -8.49 -40.13
N LEU A 101 8.35 -7.19 -39.95
CA LEU A 101 7.38 -6.12 -40.19
C LEU A 101 6.99 -6.03 -41.67
N GLU A 102 7.97 -6.07 -42.59
CA GLU A 102 7.73 -6.12 -44.03
C GLU A 102 6.89 -7.35 -44.43
N ASP A 103 7.18 -8.50 -43.84
CA ASP A 103 6.44 -9.74 -44.09
C ASP A 103 4.99 -9.68 -43.53
N PHE A 104 4.76 -8.95 -42.44
CA PHE A 104 3.41 -8.63 -41.99
C PHE A 104 2.65 -7.76 -43.00
N LEU A 105 3.26 -6.66 -43.46
CA LEU A 105 2.62 -5.75 -44.41
C LEU A 105 2.32 -6.43 -45.74
N LYS A 106 3.25 -7.21 -46.30
CA LYS A 106 3.02 -8.00 -47.53
C LYS A 106 1.86 -8.99 -47.41
N ARG A 107 1.64 -9.57 -46.22
CA ARG A 107 0.48 -10.45 -45.98
C ARG A 107 -0.82 -9.65 -45.98
N VAL A 108 -0.83 -8.47 -45.36
CA VAL A 108 -1.98 -7.56 -45.38
C VAL A 108 -2.32 -7.14 -46.81
N GLU A 109 -1.32 -6.76 -47.61
CA GLU A 109 -1.48 -6.41 -49.02
C GLU A 109 -2.11 -7.54 -49.83
N LYS A 110 -1.56 -8.75 -49.67
CA LYS A 110 -2.03 -9.94 -50.37
C LYS A 110 -3.47 -10.28 -50.02
N ASP A 111 -3.82 -10.24 -48.74
CA ASP A 111 -5.16 -10.62 -48.27
C ASP A 111 -6.21 -9.55 -48.66
N LEU A 112 -5.83 -8.27 -48.80
CA LEU A 112 -6.72 -7.18 -49.22
C LEU A 112 -6.71 -6.89 -50.72
N ALA A 113 -5.71 -7.37 -51.46
CA ALA A 113 -5.43 -7.02 -52.85
C ALA A 113 -5.26 -5.50 -53.08
N VAL A 114 -4.64 -4.81 -52.12
CA VAL A 114 -4.36 -3.36 -52.13
C VAL A 114 -2.92 -3.15 -51.65
N PRO A 115 -2.09 -2.28 -52.27
CA PRO A 115 -0.74 -1.96 -51.80
C PRO A 115 -0.75 -1.36 -50.38
N ALA A 116 0.26 -1.64 -49.55
CA ALA A 116 0.31 -1.14 -48.18
C ALA A 116 0.51 0.38 -48.14
N GLU A 117 1.06 0.95 -49.21
CA GLU A 117 1.19 2.40 -49.41
C GLU A 117 -0.17 3.09 -49.58
N GLU A 118 -1.24 2.35 -49.85
CA GLU A 118 -2.61 2.86 -49.93
C GLU A 118 -3.44 2.56 -48.66
N ILE A 119 -2.87 1.82 -47.70
CA ILE A 119 -3.53 1.43 -46.46
C ILE A 119 -3.06 2.34 -45.32
N ASP A 120 -4.02 2.94 -44.62
CA ASP A 120 -3.73 3.69 -43.41
C ASP A 120 -3.59 2.75 -42.21
N PHE A 121 -2.59 3.03 -41.38
CA PHE A 121 -2.34 2.33 -40.12
C PHE A 121 -2.38 3.32 -38.96
N VAL A 122 -2.80 2.83 -37.80
CA VAL A 122 -2.65 3.52 -36.52
C VAL A 122 -1.52 2.86 -35.75
N CYS A 123 -0.53 3.66 -35.35
CA CYS A 123 0.55 3.25 -34.46
C CYS A 123 0.28 3.76 -33.04
N GLU A 124 0.31 2.84 -32.09
CA GLU A 124 0.07 3.09 -30.67
C GLU A 124 1.24 2.53 -29.85
N LEU A 125 1.59 3.18 -28.74
CA LEU A 125 2.56 2.60 -27.80
C LEU A 125 1.98 1.33 -27.16
N LYS A 126 2.76 0.25 -27.15
CA LYS A 126 2.38 -1.01 -26.51
C LYS A 126 2.64 -0.91 -25.01
N ILE A 127 1.60 -0.59 -24.24
CA ILE A 127 1.70 -0.39 -22.80
C ILE A 127 2.02 -1.72 -22.11
N ASP A 128 3.01 -1.73 -21.21
CA ASP A 128 3.36 -2.93 -20.45
C ASP A 128 2.52 -3.00 -19.16
N GLY A 129 1.38 -3.69 -19.24
CA GLY A 129 0.41 -3.75 -18.15
C GLY A 129 -0.45 -5.01 -18.19
N SER A 130 -1.67 -4.87 -17.70
CA SER A 130 -2.69 -5.92 -17.69
C SER A 130 -3.94 -5.48 -18.44
N ALA A 131 -4.27 -6.22 -19.50
CA ALA A 131 -5.48 -6.01 -20.29
C ALA A 131 -6.76 -6.20 -19.48
N VAL A 132 -7.69 -5.26 -19.63
CA VAL A 132 -9.02 -5.26 -18.99
C VAL A 132 -10.10 -4.86 -20.00
N ALA A 133 -11.33 -5.29 -19.70
CA ALA A 133 -12.55 -4.84 -20.38
C ALA A 133 -13.42 -4.07 -19.38
N LEU A 134 -13.92 -2.91 -19.78
CA LEU A 134 -14.83 -2.06 -19.01
C LEU A 134 -16.18 -2.00 -19.72
N VAL A 135 -17.24 -2.42 -19.05
CA VAL A 135 -18.60 -2.36 -19.57
C VAL A 135 -19.30 -1.16 -18.97
N TYR A 136 -19.81 -0.32 -19.86
CA TYR A 136 -20.67 0.81 -19.55
C TYR A 136 -22.08 0.53 -20.07
N GLU A 137 -23.08 0.77 -19.24
CA GLU A 137 -24.49 0.72 -19.63
C GLU A 137 -25.15 2.05 -19.30
N ASP A 138 -25.79 2.62 -20.32
CA ASP A 138 -26.37 3.97 -20.27
C ASP A 138 -25.40 5.05 -19.76
N GLY A 139 -24.10 4.86 -20.07
CA GLY A 139 -23.00 5.73 -19.65
C GLY A 139 -22.45 5.44 -18.25
N ASN A 140 -22.98 4.47 -17.50
CA ASN A 140 -22.53 4.12 -16.15
C ASN A 140 -21.60 2.92 -16.16
N PHE A 141 -20.50 2.98 -15.41
CA PHE A 141 -19.60 1.84 -15.25
C PHE A 141 -20.26 0.76 -14.40
N ILE A 142 -20.60 -0.36 -15.04
CA ILE A 142 -21.32 -1.46 -14.39
C ILE A 142 -20.42 -2.65 -14.05
N ARG A 143 -19.46 -2.98 -14.93
CA ARG A 143 -18.65 -4.19 -14.80
C ARG A 143 -17.28 -4.01 -15.40
N GLY A 144 -16.25 -4.52 -14.75
CA GLY A 144 -14.89 -4.58 -15.28
C GLY A 144 -14.27 -5.96 -15.09
N ALA A 145 -13.57 -6.45 -16.11
CA ALA A 145 -13.05 -7.81 -16.12
C ALA A 145 -11.60 -7.88 -16.61
N THR A 146 -10.84 -8.85 -16.09
CA THR A 146 -9.52 -9.20 -16.65
C THR A 146 -9.66 -9.93 -17.98
N ARG A 147 -8.60 -9.98 -18.79
CA ARG A 147 -8.61 -10.76 -20.04
C ARG A 147 -8.87 -12.26 -19.82
N GLY A 148 -8.29 -12.84 -18.76
CA GLY A 148 -8.27 -14.28 -18.53
C GLY A 148 -7.77 -15.07 -19.74
N ASN A 149 -8.55 -16.03 -20.22
CA ASN A 149 -8.23 -16.85 -21.39
C ASN A 149 -8.65 -16.21 -22.74
N GLY A 150 -9.17 -14.98 -22.70
CA GLY A 150 -9.65 -14.24 -23.87
C GLY A 150 -11.14 -14.44 -24.17
N ILE A 151 -11.80 -15.43 -23.55
CA ILE A 151 -13.26 -15.65 -23.61
C ILE A 151 -13.86 -15.35 -22.23
N MET A 152 -13.27 -15.94 -21.20
CA MET A 152 -13.63 -15.77 -19.80
C MET A 152 -12.55 -14.97 -19.08
N GLY A 153 -12.98 -13.92 -18.38
CA GLY A 153 -12.20 -13.11 -17.47
C GLY A 153 -12.61 -13.32 -16.01
N GLU A 154 -11.91 -12.64 -15.11
CA GLU A 154 -12.31 -12.49 -13.71
C GLU A 154 -12.98 -11.12 -13.53
N ASP A 155 -14.13 -11.08 -12.85
CA ASP A 155 -14.79 -9.83 -12.45
C ASP A 155 -13.95 -9.14 -11.36
N ILE A 156 -13.39 -7.99 -11.72
CA ILE A 156 -12.56 -7.16 -10.85
C ILE A 156 -13.15 -5.75 -10.77
N THR A 157 -14.47 -5.62 -10.86
CA THR A 157 -15.18 -4.34 -10.90
C THR A 157 -14.84 -3.46 -9.70
N SER A 158 -14.83 -4.01 -8.49
CA SER A 158 -14.48 -3.30 -7.26
C SER A 158 -13.07 -2.72 -7.30
N ASN A 159 -12.10 -3.48 -7.82
CA ASN A 159 -10.72 -3.03 -7.97
C ASN A 159 -10.57 -1.93 -9.03
N LEU A 160 -11.25 -2.08 -10.17
CA LEU A 160 -11.21 -1.07 -11.25
C LEU A 160 -11.87 0.25 -10.85
N ARG A 161 -12.91 0.23 -9.99
CA ARG A 161 -13.52 1.47 -9.44
C ARG A 161 -12.50 2.33 -8.67
N THR A 162 -11.47 1.74 -8.09
CA THR A 162 -10.42 2.46 -7.35
C THR A 162 -9.45 3.23 -8.25
N ILE A 163 -9.44 2.95 -9.56
CA ILE A 163 -8.55 3.61 -10.51
C ILE A 163 -9.17 4.95 -10.93
N ASN A 164 -8.56 6.06 -10.50
CA ASN A 164 -9.11 7.40 -10.71
C ASN A 164 -9.21 7.81 -12.19
N SER A 165 -8.35 7.28 -13.05
CA SER A 165 -8.41 7.48 -14.50
C SER A 165 -9.54 6.69 -15.20
N ILE A 166 -10.28 5.85 -14.48
CA ILE A 166 -11.52 5.23 -14.96
C ILE A 166 -12.69 6.13 -14.52
N PRO A 167 -13.42 6.75 -15.46
CA PRO A 167 -14.64 7.47 -15.12
C PRO A 167 -15.74 6.48 -14.74
N LEU A 168 -16.41 6.69 -13.61
CA LEU A 168 -17.58 5.89 -13.22
C LEU A 168 -18.83 6.23 -14.05
N ARG A 169 -18.83 7.40 -14.67
CA ARG A 169 -19.84 7.86 -15.62
C ARG A 169 -19.16 8.55 -16.79
N LEU A 170 -19.52 8.17 -18.01
CA LEU A 170 -18.97 8.76 -19.23
C LEU A 170 -19.40 10.22 -19.38
N MET A 171 -18.52 11.02 -19.99
CA MET A 171 -18.87 12.40 -20.34
C MET A 171 -19.90 12.40 -21.46
N GLN A 172 -20.89 13.25 -21.26
CA GLN A 172 -22.10 13.24 -22.08
C GLN A 172 -21.96 14.05 -23.37
N GLY A 173 -20.83 14.65 -23.74
CA GLY A 173 -20.62 15.30 -25.05
C GLY A 173 -21.74 16.27 -25.53
N GLY A 174 -22.60 16.76 -24.63
CA GLY A 174 -23.81 17.54 -24.97
C GLY A 174 -25.14 16.77 -25.13
N GLN A 175 -25.18 15.43 -24.95
CA GLN A 175 -26.38 14.58 -25.01
C GLN A 175 -26.91 14.17 -23.63
N GLU A 176 -28.23 14.22 -23.42
CA GLU A 176 -28.86 13.92 -22.12
C GLU A 176 -28.74 12.44 -21.69
N LYS A 177 -28.63 11.50 -22.62
CA LYS A 177 -28.44 10.06 -22.36
C LYS A 177 -27.40 9.49 -23.31
N PHE A 178 -26.56 8.59 -22.80
CA PHE A 178 -25.66 7.77 -23.61
C PHE A 178 -26.35 6.43 -23.84
N PRO A 179 -27.12 6.20 -24.93
CA PRO A 179 -27.96 5.02 -25.01
C PRO A 179 -27.14 3.75 -25.25
N GLY A 180 -27.43 2.72 -24.46
CA GLY A 180 -26.99 1.35 -24.73
C GLY A 180 -25.71 0.92 -24.01
N ARG A 181 -25.16 -0.21 -24.48
CA ARG A 181 -24.03 -0.91 -23.88
C ARG A 181 -22.75 -0.66 -24.67
N LEU A 182 -21.68 -0.26 -24.00
CA LEU A 182 -20.34 -0.07 -24.56
C LEU A 182 -19.34 -0.92 -23.77
N GLU A 183 -18.59 -1.76 -24.47
CA GLU A 183 -17.49 -2.52 -23.88
C GLU A 183 -16.16 -1.95 -24.38
N VAL A 184 -15.42 -1.27 -23.50
CA VAL A 184 -14.15 -0.61 -23.79
C VAL A 184 -13.01 -1.51 -23.35
N ARG A 185 -11.96 -1.59 -24.16
CA ARG A 185 -10.74 -2.36 -23.87
C ARG A 185 -9.58 -1.42 -23.60
N GLY A 186 -8.77 -1.80 -22.62
CA GLY A 186 -7.62 -1.00 -22.21
C GLY A 186 -6.57 -1.82 -21.48
N GLU A 187 -5.46 -1.16 -21.18
CA GLU A 187 -4.35 -1.71 -20.43
C GLU A 187 -4.21 -0.93 -19.13
N VAL A 188 -4.40 -1.61 -17.99
CA VAL A 188 -4.06 -1.04 -16.69
C VAL A 188 -2.57 -1.23 -16.45
N TYR A 189 -1.89 -0.15 -16.10
CA TYR A 189 -0.45 -0.12 -15.92
C TYR A 189 -0.09 0.56 -14.60
N LEU A 190 1.19 0.40 -14.24
CA LEU A 190 1.78 1.02 -13.07
C LEU A 190 2.86 2.00 -13.54
N ALA A 191 2.82 3.24 -13.03
CA ALA A 191 3.86 4.22 -13.32
C ALA A 191 5.21 3.75 -12.76
N ARG A 192 6.32 4.14 -13.41
CA ARG A 192 7.69 3.74 -13.03
C ARG A 192 8.01 4.05 -11.58
N GLN A 193 7.66 5.25 -11.13
CA GLN A 193 7.90 5.70 -9.75
C GLN A 193 7.10 4.87 -8.74
N GLU A 194 5.86 4.52 -9.06
CA GLU A 194 5.02 3.69 -8.19
C GLU A 194 5.51 2.25 -8.13
N PHE A 195 6.03 1.70 -9.24
CA PHE A 195 6.70 0.39 -9.24
C PHE A 195 7.92 0.37 -8.30
N VAL A 196 8.78 1.38 -8.37
CA VAL A 196 9.94 1.52 -7.47
C VAL A 196 9.49 1.63 -6.01
N ARG A 197 8.51 2.51 -5.73
CA ARG A 197 7.95 2.69 -4.38
C ARG A 197 7.41 1.37 -3.82
N ILE A 198 6.58 0.67 -4.58
CA ILE A 198 5.96 -0.59 -4.18
C ILE A 198 7.01 -1.66 -3.90
N ASN A 199 8.03 -1.78 -4.74
CA ASN A 199 9.09 -2.76 -4.52
C ASN A 199 9.92 -2.43 -3.27
N ASN A 200 10.20 -1.16 -3.00
CA ASN A 200 10.86 -0.74 -1.77
C ASN A 200 10.01 -1.10 -0.54
N GLU A 201 8.71 -0.79 -0.54
CA GLU A 201 7.80 -1.15 0.55
C GLU A 201 7.73 -2.66 0.78
N ARG A 202 7.66 -3.45 -0.30
CA ARG A 202 7.65 -4.92 -0.21
C ARG A 202 8.94 -5.45 0.40
N GLN A 203 10.09 -4.91 -0.03
CA GLN A 203 11.39 -5.29 0.49
C GLN A 203 11.55 -4.92 1.97
N GLU A 204 11.08 -3.73 2.38
CA GLU A 204 11.03 -3.31 3.78
C GLU A 204 10.12 -4.19 4.64
N GLN A 205 9.05 -4.73 4.05
CA GLN A 205 8.13 -5.68 4.67
C GLN A 205 8.63 -7.14 4.61
N GLY A 206 9.81 -7.39 4.02
CA GLY A 206 10.37 -8.75 3.90
C GLY A 206 9.63 -9.64 2.89
N MET A 207 8.85 -9.04 1.99
CA MET A 207 8.13 -9.72 0.92
C MET A 207 8.95 -9.77 -0.38
N ALA A 208 8.66 -10.78 -1.21
CA ALA A 208 9.22 -10.87 -2.56
C ALA A 208 8.82 -9.65 -3.41
N VAL A 209 9.78 -9.01 -4.07
CA VAL A 209 9.52 -7.89 -4.98
C VAL A 209 8.85 -8.35 -6.28
N PHE A 210 8.22 -7.42 -6.99
CA PHE A 210 7.75 -7.68 -8.35
C PHE A 210 8.89 -7.55 -9.36
N ALA A 211 8.94 -8.50 -10.31
CA ALA A 211 9.98 -8.54 -11.34
C ALA A 211 9.86 -7.39 -12.37
N ASN A 212 8.65 -6.96 -12.70
CA ASN A 212 8.43 -5.88 -13.66
C ASN A 212 7.09 -5.14 -13.37
N PRO A 213 6.90 -3.93 -13.94
CA PRO A 213 5.68 -3.16 -13.77
C PRO A 213 4.41 -3.89 -14.18
N ARG A 214 4.46 -4.74 -15.20
CA ARG A 214 3.32 -5.56 -15.63
C ARG A 214 2.85 -6.56 -14.57
N ASN A 215 3.77 -7.30 -13.97
CA ASN A 215 3.46 -8.24 -12.90
C ASN A 215 2.96 -7.50 -11.65
N ALA A 216 3.56 -6.34 -11.35
CA ALA A 216 3.12 -5.48 -10.26
C ALA A 216 1.70 -4.96 -10.49
N ALA A 217 1.37 -4.52 -11.70
CA ALA A 217 0.02 -4.11 -12.09
C ALA A 217 -0.95 -5.29 -11.94
N ALA A 218 -0.70 -6.42 -12.60
CA ALA A 218 -1.59 -7.59 -12.54
C ALA A 218 -1.84 -8.08 -11.10
N GLY A 219 -0.81 -8.14 -10.27
CA GLY A 219 -0.94 -8.48 -8.85
C GLY A 219 -1.72 -7.44 -8.06
N SER A 220 -1.54 -6.16 -8.37
CA SER A 220 -2.25 -5.04 -7.74
C SER A 220 -3.72 -4.96 -8.12
N LEU A 221 -4.13 -5.38 -9.33
CA LEU A 221 -5.54 -5.43 -9.73
C LEU A 221 -6.31 -6.61 -9.12
N ARG A 222 -5.62 -7.68 -8.70
CA ARG A 222 -6.24 -8.92 -8.22
C ARG A 222 -6.20 -9.03 -6.70
N GLN A 223 -6.56 -7.95 -6.01
CA GLN A 223 -6.62 -7.90 -4.55
C GLN A 223 -8.04 -8.14 -4.07
N ILE A 224 -8.21 -9.01 -3.07
CA ILE A 224 -9.51 -9.28 -2.44
C ILE A 224 -10.05 -8.00 -1.79
N ASN A 225 -9.18 -7.23 -1.13
CA ASN A 225 -9.50 -5.93 -0.58
C ASN A 225 -9.15 -4.81 -1.59
N PRO A 226 -10.14 -4.09 -2.14
CA PRO A 226 -9.90 -3.02 -3.11
C PRO A 226 -9.13 -1.83 -2.53
N GLY A 227 -9.13 -1.64 -1.20
CA GLY A 227 -8.28 -0.65 -0.53
C GLY A 227 -6.79 -0.87 -0.80
N VAL A 228 -6.36 -2.14 -0.97
CA VAL A 228 -4.99 -2.44 -1.39
C VAL A 228 -4.76 -1.94 -2.82
N THR A 229 -5.67 -2.24 -3.76
CA THR A 229 -5.60 -1.74 -5.15
C THR A 229 -5.51 -0.22 -5.20
N ALA A 230 -6.33 0.49 -4.42
CA ALA A 230 -6.34 1.95 -4.33
C ALA A 230 -4.97 2.51 -3.92
N SER A 231 -4.32 1.89 -2.93
CA SER A 231 -2.98 2.30 -2.46
C SER A 231 -1.86 2.15 -3.49
N ARG A 232 -2.09 1.36 -4.56
CA ARG A 232 -1.10 1.08 -5.62
C ARG A 232 -1.08 2.14 -6.70
N LYS A 233 -2.05 3.07 -6.71
CA LYS A 233 -2.13 4.19 -7.67
C LYS A 233 -2.00 3.74 -9.13
N LEU A 234 -2.73 2.69 -9.50
CA LEU A 234 -2.79 2.19 -10.87
C LEU A 234 -3.40 3.24 -11.81
N ASN A 235 -3.11 3.10 -13.10
CA ASN A 235 -3.60 3.98 -14.15
C ASN A 235 -3.98 3.15 -15.39
N ILE A 236 -4.70 3.73 -16.35
CA ILE A 236 -5.19 3.00 -17.53
C ILE A 236 -5.06 3.82 -18.80
N PHE A 237 -4.78 3.15 -19.91
CA PHE A 237 -5.03 3.67 -21.25
C PHE A 237 -6.01 2.77 -21.99
N LEU A 238 -7.01 3.37 -22.61
CA LEU A 238 -8.00 2.70 -23.44
C LEU A 238 -7.55 2.73 -24.90
N TYR A 239 -7.67 1.60 -25.60
CA TYR A 239 -7.13 1.41 -26.95
C TYR A 239 -8.14 0.85 -27.96
N GLY A 240 -9.39 0.64 -27.54
CA GLY A 240 -10.44 0.16 -28.43
C GLY A 240 -11.75 -0.08 -27.70
N ALA A 241 -12.80 -0.34 -28.46
CA ALA A 241 -14.09 -0.74 -27.93
C ALA A 241 -14.78 -1.71 -28.88
N VAL A 242 -15.63 -2.56 -28.32
CA VAL A 242 -16.62 -3.31 -29.10
C VAL A 242 -17.72 -2.32 -29.46
N ALA A 243 -17.88 -2.03 -30.75
CA ALA A 243 -18.80 -1.01 -31.23
C ALA A 243 -20.23 -1.31 -30.77
N SER A 244 -20.89 -0.34 -30.14
CA SER A 244 -22.34 -0.37 -30.02
C SER A 244 -22.95 -0.12 -31.40
N ALA A 245 -24.00 -0.86 -31.74
CA ALA A 245 -24.78 -0.60 -32.95
C ALA A 245 -25.18 0.89 -32.97
N GLY A 246 -24.71 1.65 -33.97
CA GLY A 246 -25.04 3.07 -34.14
C GLY A 246 -23.97 4.09 -33.70
N SER A 247 -22.78 3.67 -33.26
CA SER A 247 -21.69 4.62 -32.89
C SER A 247 -21.16 5.49 -34.05
N GLY A 248 -21.39 5.09 -35.31
CA GLY A 248 -20.98 5.85 -36.49
C GLY A 248 -19.46 5.89 -36.75
N VAL A 249 -18.67 5.13 -35.98
CA VAL A 249 -17.21 5.10 -36.07
C VAL A 249 -16.77 4.04 -37.10
N GLY A 250 -16.07 4.48 -38.15
CA GLY A 250 -15.59 3.61 -39.23
C GLY A 250 -14.12 3.19 -39.15
N SER A 251 -13.34 3.81 -38.25
CA SER A 251 -11.90 3.60 -38.15
C SER A 251 -11.40 3.55 -36.70
N GLN A 252 -10.22 2.96 -36.50
CA GLN A 252 -9.53 2.88 -35.21
C GLN A 252 -9.15 4.28 -34.71
N SER A 253 -8.69 5.18 -35.58
CA SER A 253 -8.35 6.56 -35.23
C SER A 253 -9.58 7.35 -34.78
N ASP A 254 -10.72 7.19 -35.46
CA ASP A 254 -11.99 7.80 -35.05
C ASP A 254 -12.50 7.20 -33.72
N MET A 255 -12.31 5.89 -33.50
CA MET A 255 -12.68 5.23 -32.24
C MET A 255 -11.91 5.82 -31.07
N LEU A 256 -10.59 5.96 -31.20
CA LEU A 256 -9.73 6.51 -30.16
C LEU A 256 -10.08 7.97 -29.85
N LYS A 257 -10.41 8.75 -30.89
CA LYS A 257 -10.93 10.12 -30.72
C LYS A 257 -12.27 10.12 -29.98
N TYR A 258 -13.20 9.25 -30.39
CA TYR A 258 -14.49 9.10 -29.73
C TYR A 258 -14.35 8.74 -28.24
N LEU A 259 -13.50 7.76 -27.90
CA LEU A 259 -13.22 7.40 -26.51
C LEU A 259 -12.71 8.60 -25.70
N LYS A 260 -11.83 9.42 -26.28
CA LYS A 260 -11.33 10.64 -25.64
C LYS A 260 -12.43 11.68 -25.41
N ASP A 261 -13.33 11.85 -26.39
CA ASP A 261 -14.43 12.82 -26.34
C ASP A 261 -15.48 12.45 -25.27
N ILE A 262 -15.69 11.14 -25.02
CA ILE A 262 -16.59 10.64 -23.97
C ILE A 262 -15.92 10.51 -22.59
N GLY A 263 -14.72 11.07 -22.44
CA GLY A 263 -14.08 11.21 -21.13
C GLY A 263 -13.09 10.11 -20.75
N LEU A 264 -12.79 9.16 -21.64
CA LEU A 264 -11.87 8.06 -21.37
C LEU A 264 -10.42 8.43 -21.69
N ARG A 265 -9.48 7.92 -20.88
CA ARG A 265 -8.05 8.18 -21.05
C ARG A 265 -7.47 7.36 -22.21
N VAL A 266 -7.11 8.02 -23.28
CA VAL A 266 -6.42 7.43 -24.44
C VAL A 266 -4.96 7.92 -24.46
N ASN A 267 -4.05 7.09 -24.95
CA ASN A 267 -2.63 7.46 -25.03
C ASN A 267 -2.44 8.69 -25.95
N PRO A 268 -1.65 9.71 -25.55
CA PRO A 268 -1.48 10.91 -26.36
C PRO A 268 -0.56 10.73 -27.57
N ASN A 269 0.23 9.65 -27.62
CA ASN A 269 1.30 9.45 -28.60
C ASN A 269 0.85 8.69 -29.86
N ILE A 270 -0.45 8.67 -30.14
CA ILE A 270 -1.04 7.90 -31.25
C ILE A 270 -0.87 8.67 -32.55
N VAL A 271 -0.44 7.98 -33.60
CA VAL A 271 -0.26 8.57 -34.94
C VAL A 271 -0.89 7.67 -35.99
N ARG A 272 -1.64 8.28 -36.90
CA ARG A 272 -2.07 7.66 -38.15
C ARG A 272 -0.98 7.86 -39.19
N VAL A 273 -0.51 6.77 -39.79
CA VAL A 273 0.61 6.72 -40.74
C VAL A 273 0.21 5.93 -41.98
N ARG A 274 0.90 6.16 -43.08
CA ARG A 274 0.70 5.45 -44.34
C ARG A 274 2.01 4.91 -44.87
N GLY A 275 2.00 3.63 -45.26
CA GLY A 275 3.17 2.95 -45.80
C GLY A 275 4.26 2.63 -44.76
N ILE A 276 5.23 1.83 -45.18
CA ILE A 276 6.25 1.28 -44.27
C ILE A 276 7.25 2.32 -43.75
N ASP A 277 7.57 3.34 -44.54
CA ASP A 277 8.61 4.31 -44.17
C ASP A 277 8.16 5.19 -42.99
N GLU A 278 6.90 5.60 -42.97
CA GLU A 278 6.34 6.35 -41.84
C GLU A 278 6.25 5.50 -40.57
N ILE A 279 5.88 4.22 -40.73
CA ILE A 279 5.88 3.25 -39.64
C ILE A 279 7.29 3.10 -39.04
N LYS A 280 8.31 2.85 -39.88
CA LYS A 280 9.72 2.73 -39.46
C LYS A 280 10.20 4.02 -38.77
N LYS A 281 9.83 5.19 -39.30
CA LYS A 281 10.14 6.48 -38.69
C LYS A 281 9.52 6.64 -37.31
N TYR A 282 8.28 6.19 -37.12
CA TYR A 282 7.61 6.20 -35.81
C TYR A 282 8.30 5.23 -34.83
N ILE A 283 8.64 4.02 -35.28
CA ILE A 283 9.37 3.02 -34.48
C ILE A 283 10.73 3.55 -34.02
N GLU A 284 11.54 4.09 -34.93
CA GLU A 284 12.86 4.61 -34.58
C GLU A 284 12.74 5.84 -33.65
N GLY A 285 11.74 6.70 -33.88
CA GLY A 285 11.49 7.87 -33.04
C GLY A 285 11.17 7.53 -31.58
N TRP A 286 10.57 6.37 -31.32
CA TRP A 286 10.19 5.92 -29.98
C TRP A 286 11.22 5.03 -29.29
N LYS A 287 12.24 4.56 -30.01
CA LYS A 287 13.29 3.69 -29.48
C LYS A 287 13.98 4.29 -28.25
N ASP A 288 14.33 5.57 -28.31
CA ASP A 288 14.93 6.30 -27.18
C ASP A 288 13.92 7.15 -26.40
N LYS A 289 12.96 7.80 -27.08
CA LYS A 289 11.95 8.65 -26.41
C LYS A 289 11.12 7.92 -25.36
N ARG A 290 10.93 6.59 -25.50
CA ARG A 290 10.22 5.81 -24.48
C ARG A 290 10.84 5.90 -23.09
N LYS A 291 12.14 6.20 -22.99
CA LYS A 291 12.85 6.38 -21.72
C LYS A 291 12.38 7.62 -20.94
N GLU A 292 11.75 8.58 -21.61
CA GLU A 292 11.21 9.80 -21.00
C GLU A 292 9.78 9.62 -20.46
N LEU A 293 9.11 8.51 -20.80
CA LEU A 293 7.75 8.23 -20.36
C LEU A 293 7.70 7.90 -18.85
N SER A 294 6.59 8.25 -18.22
CA SER A 294 6.31 7.89 -16.82
C SER A 294 5.87 6.44 -16.63
N TYR A 295 5.68 5.69 -17.73
CA TYR A 295 5.21 4.31 -17.77
C TYR A 295 6.04 3.47 -18.73
N GLU A 296 5.95 2.15 -18.58
CA GLU A 296 6.65 1.21 -19.46
C GLU A 296 5.92 0.94 -20.77
N THR A 297 6.72 0.77 -21.82
CA THR A 297 6.26 0.30 -23.12
C THR A 297 7.28 -0.66 -23.72
N ASP A 298 6.82 -1.83 -24.14
CA ASP A 298 7.66 -2.90 -24.68
C ASP A 298 7.69 -2.93 -26.21
N GLY A 299 7.03 -1.97 -26.87
CA GLY A 299 6.91 -1.96 -28.31
C GLY A 299 5.89 -0.97 -28.84
N ILE A 300 5.51 -1.19 -30.09
CA ILE A 300 4.47 -0.44 -30.81
C ILE A 300 3.44 -1.43 -31.33
N VAL A 301 2.16 -1.10 -31.15
CA VAL A 301 1.06 -1.82 -31.79
C VAL A 301 0.71 -1.10 -33.08
N LEU A 302 0.71 -1.85 -34.18
CA LEU A 302 0.27 -1.39 -35.49
C LEU A 302 -1.10 -2.02 -35.77
N LYS A 303 -2.07 -1.21 -36.18
CA LYS A 303 -3.42 -1.66 -36.56
C LYS A 303 -3.78 -1.05 -37.90
N VAL A 304 -4.36 -1.83 -38.81
CA VAL A 304 -5.05 -1.27 -39.99
C VAL A 304 -6.14 -0.32 -39.50
N ASP A 305 -6.19 0.92 -39.98
CA ASP A 305 -7.09 1.95 -39.43
C ASP A 305 -8.57 1.66 -39.74
N ASP A 306 -8.89 1.26 -40.96
CA ASP A 306 -10.27 1.06 -41.42
C ASP A 306 -10.88 -0.26 -40.91
N PHE A 307 -12.03 -0.20 -40.22
CA PHE A 307 -12.70 -1.38 -39.67
C PHE A 307 -13.28 -2.32 -40.72
N SER A 308 -13.68 -1.81 -41.89
CA SER A 308 -14.15 -2.67 -42.99
C SER A 308 -13.00 -3.53 -43.54
N LEU A 309 -11.78 -3.00 -43.56
CA LEU A 309 -10.58 -3.75 -43.92
C LEU A 309 -10.19 -4.75 -42.82
N GLN A 310 -10.31 -4.37 -41.55
CA GLN A 310 -10.10 -5.30 -40.43
C GLN A 310 -11.06 -6.50 -40.50
N GLN A 311 -12.34 -6.28 -40.82
CA GLN A 311 -13.33 -7.34 -40.99
C GLN A 311 -12.98 -8.28 -42.14
N LYS A 312 -12.53 -7.75 -43.29
CA LYS A 312 -12.08 -8.56 -44.44
C LYS A 312 -10.86 -9.42 -44.10
N LEU A 313 -9.88 -8.85 -43.40
CA LEU A 313 -8.68 -9.57 -42.95
C LEU A 313 -9.01 -10.64 -41.90
N GLY A 314 -10.00 -10.36 -41.03
CA GLY A 314 -10.44 -11.26 -39.99
C GLY A 314 -9.33 -11.59 -38.99
N GLN A 315 -9.37 -12.82 -38.46
CA GLN A 315 -8.49 -13.27 -37.39
C GLN A 315 -8.11 -14.74 -37.54
N THR A 316 -7.02 -15.12 -36.87
CA THR A 316 -6.65 -16.51 -36.62
C THR A 316 -7.30 -17.02 -35.33
N SER A 317 -6.97 -18.24 -34.90
CA SER A 317 -7.43 -18.76 -33.61
C SER A 317 -6.95 -17.95 -32.40
N ARG A 318 -5.84 -17.20 -32.53
CA ARG A 318 -5.21 -16.48 -31.41
C ARG A 318 -4.99 -14.99 -31.63
N ASN A 319 -4.77 -14.56 -32.88
CA ASN A 319 -4.35 -13.20 -33.22
C ASN A 319 -5.19 -12.60 -34.37
N PRO A 320 -5.52 -11.30 -34.34
CA PRO A 320 -6.06 -10.60 -35.50
C PRO A 320 -5.03 -10.57 -36.63
N ARG A 321 -5.48 -10.62 -37.89
CA ARG A 321 -4.58 -10.49 -39.05
C ARG A 321 -4.26 -9.04 -39.42
N TRP A 322 -5.04 -8.11 -38.88
CA TRP A 322 -4.97 -6.68 -39.15
C TRP A 322 -4.13 -5.90 -38.13
N ALA A 323 -3.53 -6.58 -37.14
CA ALA A 323 -2.67 -5.94 -36.16
C ALA A 323 -1.45 -6.78 -35.76
N ALA A 324 -0.36 -6.08 -35.46
CA ALA A 324 0.90 -6.66 -35.01
C ALA A 324 1.52 -5.82 -33.89
N ALA A 325 2.33 -6.46 -33.05
CA ALA A 325 3.11 -5.84 -31.99
C ALA A 325 4.59 -5.87 -32.38
N TYR A 326 5.13 -4.73 -32.81
CA TYR A 326 6.57 -4.56 -33.00
C TYR A 326 7.23 -4.41 -31.63
N LYS A 327 8.00 -5.40 -31.18
CA LYS A 327 8.67 -5.39 -29.88
C LYS A 327 10.05 -4.76 -29.98
N PHE A 328 10.35 -3.89 -29.02
CA PHE A 328 11.70 -3.38 -28.92
C PHE A 328 12.65 -4.45 -28.37
N PRO A 329 13.89 -4.53 -28.89
CA PRO A 329 14.87 -5.43 -28.32
C PRO A 329 15.17 -5.02 -26.86
N PRO A 330 15.21 -5.99 -25.93
CA PRO A 330 15.56 -5.70 -24.55
C PRO A 330 17.01 -5.18 -24.48
N GLU A 331 17.23 -4.07 -23.78
CA GLU A 331 18.58 -3.56 -23.56
C GLU A 331 19.25 -4.36 -22.45
N GLN A 332 20.07 -5.34 -22.85
CA GLN A 332 20.89 -6.13 -21.95
C GLN A 332 22.37 -5.74 -22.12
N ALA A 333 23.13 -5.84 -21.04
CA ALA A 333 24.58 -5.79 -21.10
C ALA A 333 25.20 -6.90 -20.29
N VAL A 334 26.42 -7.27 -20.67
CA VAL A 334 27.22 -8.25 -19.97
C VAL A 334 28.25 -7.50 -19.13
N THR A 335 28.35 -7.84 -17.85
CA THR A 335 29.36 -7.27 -16.94
C THR A 335 29.79 -8.30 -15.90
N GLU A 336 30.70 -7.93 -15.01
CA GLU A 336 31.30 -8.81 -14.00
C GLU A 336 30.88 -8.37 -12.59
N VAL A 337 30.58 -9.34 -11.72
CA VAL A 337 30.31 -9.11 -10.28
C VAL A 337 31.64 -9.00 -9.55
N ILE A 338 32.03 -7.78 -9.19
CA ILE A 338 33.30 -7.52 -8.47
C ILE A 338 33.19 -7.97 -7.01
N ASP A 339 32.07 -7.69 -6.37
CA ASP A 339 31.85 -7.91 -4.94
C ASP A 339 30.35 -7.90 -4.64
N ILE A 340 29.93 -8.43 -3.49
CA ILE A 340 28.56 -8.32 -3.01
C ILE A 340 28.59 -7.68 -1.62
N ARG A 341 27.97 -6.50 -1.49
CA ARG A 341 27.91 -5.74 -0.25
C ARG A 341 26.53 -5.82 0.36
N ILE A 342 26.45 -5.76 1.68
CA ILE A 342 25.19 -5.66 2.40
C ILE A 342 24.86 -4.21 2.68
N ASN A 343 23.70 -3.78 2.20
CA ASN A 343 23.08 -2.52 2.60
C ASN A 343 22.07 -2.78 3.71
N VAL A 344 22.10 -1.99 4.79
CA VAL A 344 21.13 -2.11 5.89
C VAL A 344 20.07 -1.04 5.70
N GLY A 345 18.84 -1.47 5.42
CA GLY A 345 17.70 -0.60 5.22
C GLY A 345 17.20 0.05 6.51
N ARG A 346 16.31 1.02 6.37
CA ARG A 346 15.76 1.82 7.49
C ARG A 346 15.00 0.98 8.52
N THR A 347 14.39 -0.12 8.07
CA THR A 347 13.69 -1.11 8.91
C THR A 347 14.59 -2.26 9.38
N GLY A 348 15.91 -2.11 9.21
CA GLY A 348 16.90 -3.11 9.58
C GLY A 348 17.14 -4.21 8.55
N THR A 349 16.43 -4.23 7.42
CA THR A 349 16.59 -5.26 6.36
C THR A 349 18.02 -5.26 5.79
N LEU A 350 18.72 -6.39 5.86
CA LEU A 350 20.00 -6.62 5.22
C LEU A 350 19.77 -7.03 3.76
N THR A 351 20.03 -6.09 2.84
CA THR A 351 19.85 -6.29 1.40
C THR A 351 21.20 -6.51 0.72
N PRO A 352 21.41 -7.65 0.04
CA PRO A 352 22.61 -7.84 -0.77
C PRO A 352 22.54 -7.02 -2.06
N VAL A 353 23.64 -6.34 -2.37
CA VAL A 353 23.82 -5.51 -3.57
C VAL A 353 25.10 -5.94 -4.26
N ALA A 354 24.97 -6.42 -5.49
CA ALA A 354 26.11 -6.72 -6.36
C ALA A 354 26.79 -5.41 -6.78
N LYS A 355 28.08 -5.31 -6.51
CA LYS A 355 28.96 -4.30 -7.09
C LYS A 355 29.44 -4.83 -8.44
N LEU A 356 29.13 -4.11 -9.50
CA LEU A 356 29.41 -4.51 -10.86
C LEU A 356 30.55 -3.72 -11.45
N LYS A 357 31.28 -4.30 -12.40
CA LYS A 357 32.15 -3.53 -13.28
C LYS A 357 31.28 -2.54 -14.06
N PRO A 358 31.61 -1.22 -14.05
CA PRO A 358 30.77 -0.21 -14.68
C PRO A 358 30.49 -0.53 -16.14
N VAL A 359 29.20 -0.61 -16.51
CA VAL A 359 28.75 -0.92 -17.88
C VAL A 359 27.60 0.00 -18.26
N ARG A 360 27.49 0.37 -19.54
CA ARG A 360 26.36 1.17 -20.03
C ARG A 360 25.18 0.27 -20.40
N VAL A 361 24.00 0.59 -19.86
CA VAL A 361 22.71 -0.03 -20.20
C VAL A 361 21.65 1.08 -20.23
N ALA A 362 20.85 1.15 -21.30
CA ALA A 362 19.78 2.15 -21.43
C ALA A 362 20.27 3.58 -21.20
N GLY A 363 21.41 3.93 -21.79
CA GLY A 363 21.99 5.29 -21.74
C GLY A 363 22.65 5.70 -20.42
N SER A 364 22.61 4.85 -19.37
CA SER A 364 23.23 5.13 -18.07
C SER A 364 24.31 4.11 -17.72
N THR A 365 25.30 4.54 -16.94
CA THR A 365 26.34 3.64 -16.41
C THR A 365 25.81 2.96 -15.14
N ILE A 366 25.71 1.63 -15.17
CA ILE A 366 25.35 0.79 -14.03
C ILE A 366 26.63 0.28 -13.38
N ALA A 367 26.79 0.54 -12.08
CA ALA A 367 27.90 0.04 -11.27
C ALA A 367 27.43 -0.86 -10.10
N SER A 368 26.11 -1.02 -9.93
CA SER A 368 25.54 -1.85 -8.89
C SER A 368 24.16 -2.37 -9.31
N ALA A 369 23.81 -3.57 -8.87
CA ALA A 369 22.47 -4.14 -9.03
C ALA A 369 22.04 -4.80 -7.71
N THR A 370 20.76 -4.67 -7.37
CA THR A 370 20.21 -5.35 -6.19
C THR A 370 20.12 -6.85 -6.44
N LEU A 371 20.40 -7.64 -5.41
CA LEU A 371 20.18 -9.09 -5.41
C LEU A 371 18.96 -9.48 -4.59
N HIS A 372 18.21 -8.48 -4.09
CA HIS A 372 16.99 -8.60 -3.28
C HIS A 372 17.17 -9.30 -1.93
N ASN A 373 17.50 -10.60 -1.91
CA ASN A 373 17.65 -11.42 -0.70
C ASN A 373 18.53 -12.64 -0.99
N GLU A 374 18.81 -13.44 0.05
CA GLU A 374 19.67 -14.63 -0.07
C GLU A 374 19.09 -15.71 -0.98
N ASP A 375 17.77 -15.93 -0.90
CA ASP A 375 17.09 -16.96 -1.70
C ASP A 375 17.20 -16.64 -3.19
N GLU A 376 17.15 -15.36 -3.55
CA GLU A 376 17.29 -14.90 -4.92
C GLU A 376 18.72 -15.05 -5.46
N ILE A 377 19.74 -14.83 -4.61
CA ILE A 377 21.14 -15.12 -4.95
C ILE A 377 21.30 -16.61 -5.27
N ARG A 378 20.75 -17.49 -4.41
CA ARG A 378 20.80 -18.94 -4.61
C ARG A 378 20.03 -19.37 -5.84
N ARG A 379 18.83 -18.81 -6.07
CA ARG A 379 17.98 -19.10 -7.24
C ARG A 379 18.67 -18.75 -8.55
N LYS A 380 19.34 -17.59 -8.60
CA LYS A 380 20.10 -17.12 -9.78
C LYS A 380 21.50 -17.73 -9.85
N GLY A 381 21.98 -18.33 -8.77
CA GLY A 381 23.31 -18.94 -8.67
C GLY A 381 24.45 -17.93 -8.79
N VAL A 382 24.27 -16.68 -8.36
CA VAL A 382 25.25 -15.59 -8.51
C VAL A 382 26.40 -15.74 -7.52
N MET A 383 27.63 -15.72 -8.03
CA MET A 383 28.87 -15.74 -7.25
C MET A 383 29.70 -14.48 -7.48
N ILE A 384 30.60 -14.15 -6.54
CA ILE A 384 31.56 -13.06 -6.74
C ILE A 384 32.58 -13.51 -7.78
N GLY A 385 32.82 -12.68 -8.79
CA GLY A 385 33.65 -12.98 -9.97
C GLY A 385 32.87 -13.55 -11.16
N ASP A 386 31.54 -13.73 -11.05
CA ASP A 386 30.74 -14.18 -12.18
C ASP A 386 30.59 -13.09 -13.25
N THR A 387 30.56 -13.53 -14.51
CA THR A 387 30.03 -12.72 -15.60
C THR A 387 28.51 -12.84 -15.62
N VAL A 388 27.81 -11.72 -15.58
CA VAL A 388 26.35 -11.63 -15.47
C VAL A 388 25.75 -10.83 -16.61
N ILE A 389 24.56 -11.25 -17.03
CA ILE A 389 23.70 -10.49 -17.94
C ILE A 389 22.81 -9.61 -17.07
N ILE A 390 22.84 -8.30 -17.30
CA ILE A 390 22.03 -7.34 -16.58
C ILE A 390 21.08 -6.62 -17.52
N HIS A 391 19.94 -6.20 -16.98
CA HIS A 391 19.04 -5.25 -17.62
C HIS A 391 18.54 -4.22 -16.61
N LYS A 392 17.64 -3.34 -17.04
CA LYS A 392 16.86 -2.52 -16.12
C LYS A 392 15.41 -3.01 -16.07
N ALA A 393 14.98 -3.48 -14.91
CA ALA A 393 13.59 -3.77 -14.64
C ALA A 393 12.80 -2.45 -14.64
N GLY A 394 11.79 -2.37 -15.51
CA GLY A 394 11.03 -1.15 -15.74
C GLY A 394 11.92 0.06 -16.03
N ASP A 395 12.97 -0.12 -16.86
CA ASP A 395 13.94 0.91 -17.31
C ASP A 395 14.62 1.74 -16.20
N VAL A 396 14.42 1.40 -14.92
CA VAL A 396 14.88 2.16 -13.76
C VAL A 396 15.77 1.34 -12.84
N ILE A 397 15.36 0.12 -12.47
CA ILE A 397 16.05 -0.67 -11.43
C ILE A 397 17.02 -1.67 -12.09
N PRO A 398 18.35 -1.56 -11.92
CA PRO A 398 19.29 -2.55 -12.40
C PRO A 398 19.08 -3.92 -11.74
N GLU A 399 18.93 -4.96 -12.55
CA GLU A 399 18.75 -6.34 -12.10
C GLU A 399 19.68 -7.28 -12.88
N ILE A 400 20.24 -8.27 -12.16
CA ILE A 400 20.92 -9.40 -12.78
C ILE A 400 19.88 -10.40 -13.26
N VAL A 401 19.85 -10.64 -14.58
CA VAL A 401 18.92 -11.56 -15.25
C VAL A 401 19.40 -13.00 -15.07
N SER A 402 20.67 -13.24 -15.39
CA SER A 402 21.28 -14.56 -15.34
C SER A 402 22.80 -14.47 -15.23
N VAL A 403 23.40 -15.58 -14.82
CA VAL A 403 24.85 -15.80 -14.81
C VAL A 403 25.26 -16.51 -16.10
N ASP A 404 26.36 -16.06 -16.70
CA ASP A 404 27.05 -16.75 -17.80
C ASP A 404 27.99 -17.81 -17.23
N THR A 405 27.45 -18.99 -16.95
CA THR A 405 28.16 -20.08 -16.27
C THR A 405 29.30 -20.67 -17.09
N GLU A 406 29.30 -20.50 -18.41
CA GLU A 406 30.36 -21.00 -19.31
C GLU A 406 31.68 -20.24 -19.12
N LYS A 407 31.62 -19.02 -18.59
CA LYS A 407 32.81 -18.18 -18.30
C LYS A 407 33.40 -18.39 -16.92
N ARG A 408 32.91 -19.38 -16.17
CA ARG A 408 33.48 -19.73 -14.87
C ARG A 408 34.82 -20.43 -15.07
N ASP A 409 35.85 -19.87 -14.47
CA ASP A 409 37.22 -20.39 -14.48
C ASP A 409 37.63 -21.04 -13.15
N GLY A 410 36.70 -21.11 -12.18
CA GLY A 410 36.92 -21.68 -10.85
C GLY A 410 37.45 -20.69 -9.82
N SER A 411 37.71 -19.44 -10.21
CA SER A 411 38.09 -18.37 -9.26
C SER A 411 36.89 -17.76 -8.51
N GLN A 412 35.66 -18.11 -8.92
CA GLN A 412 34.43 -17.57 -8.37
C GLN A 412 34.22 -17.98 -6.91
N ARG A 413 33.69 -17.07 -6.10
CA ARG A 413 33.47 -17.29 -4.67
C ARG A 413 31.99 -17.17 -4.33
N GLU A 414 31.47 -18.18 -3.62
CA GLU A 414 30.12 -18.16 -3.10
C GLU A 414 29.97 -17.04 -2.05
N PHE A 415 28.87 -16.29 -2.14
CA PHE A 415 28.52 -15.27 -1.16
C PHE A 415 27.59 -15.85 -0.10
N LYS A 416 27.88 -15.57 1.17
CA LYS A 416 27.02 -15.90 2.30
C LYS A 416 26.56 -14.63 2.99
N MET A 417 25.29 -14.58 3.38
CA MET A 417 24.78 -13.49 4.20
C MET A 417 25.54 -13.44 5.54
N PRO A 418 25.83 -12.25 6.07
CA PRO A 418 26.54 -12.14 7.33
C PRO A 418 25.62 -12.49 8.50
N GLU A 419 26.14 -13.24 9.48
CA GLU A 419 25.45 -13.55 10.74
C GLU A 419 25.32 -12.33 11.67
N LYS A 420 26.04 -11.24 11.37
CA LYS A 420 26.02 -9.98 12.12
C LYS A 420 25.76 -8.81 11.19
N CYS A 421 25.07 -7.80 11.70
CA CYS A 421 24.85 -6.54 11.02
C CYS A 421 26.21 -5.87 10.71
N PRO A 422 26.50 -5.51 9.44
CA PRO A 422 27.77 -4.88 9.07
C PRO A 422 27.92 -3.44 9.58
N ILE A 423 26.83 -2.84 10.07
CA ILE A 423 26.82 -1.44 10.56
C ILE A 423 27.01 -1.38 12.08
N CYS A 424 26.29 -2.20 12.85
CA CYS A 424 26.28 -2.13 14.32
C CYS A 424 26.78 -3.39 15.03
N GLY A 425 27.08 -4.47 14.29
CA GLY A 425 27.60 -5.73 14.84
C GLY A 425 26.59 -6.64 15.53
N SER A 426 25.33 -6.25 15.68
CA SER A 426 24.26 -7.06 16.28
C SER A 426 23.97 -8.33 15.48
N GLY A 427 23.50 -9.40 16.13
CA GLY A 427 23.15 -10.65 15.46
C GLY A 427 22.04 -10.43 14.44
N ALA A 428 22.25 -10.86 13.20
CA ALA A 428 21.22 -10.76 12.17
C ALA A 428 20.23 -11.92 12.31
N ILE A 429 18.94 -11.61 12.34
CA ILE A 429 17.87 -12.59 12.53
C ILE A 429 17.01 -12.69 11.27
N ARG A 430 16.48 -13.89 10.99
CA ARG A 430 15.44 -14.10 9.98
C ARG A 430 14.17 -14.50 10.72
N LEU A 431 13.15 -13.65 10.63
CA LEU A 431 11.86 -13.89 11.26
C LEU A 431 11.06 -14.94 10.47
N GLU A 432 10.21 -15.69 11.16
CA GLU A 432 9.37 -16.70 10.53
C GLU A 432 8.42 -16.07 9.48
N GLY A 433 8.42 -16.65 8.28
CA GLY A 433 7.63 -16.18 7.13
C GLY A 433 8.25 -15.05 6.31
N GLU A 434 9.41 -14.50 6.70
CA GLU A 434 10.15 -13.50 5.92
C GLU A 434 11.34 -14.13 5.19
N VAL A 435 11.61 -13.66 3.95
CA VAL A 435 12.81 -14.06 3.19
C VAL A 435 14.06 -13.23 3.54
N ALA A 436 13.86 -12.10 4.21
CA ALA A 436 14.93 -11.15 4.50
C ALA A 436 15.58 -11.38 5.87
N LEU A 437 16.91 -11.24 5.94
CA LEU A 437 17.61 -11.07 7.22
C LEU A 437 17.47 -9.63 7.70
N ARG A 438 17.42 -9.42 9.02
CA ARG A 438 17.28 -8.10 9.64
C ARG A 438 18.25 -7.90 10.80
N CYS A 439 18.59 -6.64 11.04
CA CYS A 439 19.24 -6.18 12.25
C CYS A 439 18.17 -5.83 13.32
N PRO A 440 18.12 -6.54 14.47
CA PRO A 440 17.13 -6.30 15.52
C PRO A 440 17.46 -5.08 16.41
N SER A 441 18.68 -4.56 16.33
CA SER A 441 19.15 -3.52 17.25
C SER A 441 18.51 -2.15 16.99
N ILE A 442 17.97 -1.57 18.06
CA ILE A 442 17.48 -0.19 18.09
C ILE A 442 18.61 0.83 18.15
N ALA A 443 19.83 0.39 18.44
CA ALA A 443 21.04 1.21 18.41
C ALA A 443 21.69 1.26 17.02
N CYS A 444 21.20 0.50 16.04
CA CYS A 444 21.78 0.46 14.70
C CYS A 444 21.74 1.84 13.99
N PRO A 445 22.88 2.46 13.66
CA PRO A 445 22.94 3.78 12.99
C PRO A 445 22.07 3.87 11.73
N ALA A 446 21.96 2.78 10.96
CA ALA A 446 21.16 2.73 9.73
C ALA A 446 19.64 2.87 9.96
N GLN A 447 19.17 2.71 11.20
CA GLN A 447 17.74 2.75 11.56
C GLN A 447 17.38 3.99 12.40
N GLN A 448 18.36 4.79 12.83
CA GLN A 448 18.15 5.78 13.89
C GLN A 448 17.18 6.88 13.53
N PHE A 449 17.26 7.37 12.29
CA PHE A 449 16.39 8.44 11.82
C PHE A 449 14.90 8.08 11.99
N GLU A 450 14.46 6.96 11.41
CA GLU A 450 13.06 6.52 11.49
C GLU A 450 12.66 6.15 12.92
N ARG A 451 13.57 5.55 13.70
CA ARG A 451 13.30 5.20 15.10
C ARG A 451 13.08 6.42 15.97
N ILE A 452 13.89 7.46 15.82
CA ILE A 452 13.75 8.71 16.56
C ILE A 452 12.47 9.43 16.14
N VAL A 453 12.15 9.44 14.85
CA VAL A 453 10.88 10.01 14.34
C VAL A 453 9.67 9.26 14.91
N HIS A 454 9.68 7.92 14.87
CA HIS A 454 8.60 7.10 15.44
C HIS A 454 8.46 7.30 16.95
N PHE A 455 9.59 7.36 17.66
CA PHE A 455 9.61 7.60 19.09
C PHE A 455 9.01 8.98 19.46
N ALA A 456 9.34 10.03 18.70
CA ALA A 456 8.82 11.38 18.90
C ALA A 456 7.37 11.58 18.43
N ALA A 457 6.83 10.69 17.60
CA ALA A 457 5.53 10.85 16.97
C ALA A 457 4.39 10.99 17.99
N LYS A 458 3.27 11.58 17.55
CA LYS A 458 2.07 11.82 18.39
C LYS A 458 1.53 10.55 19.06
N GLY A 459 1.67 9.39 18.41
CA GLY A 459 1.29 8.09 18.98
C GLY A 459 2.34 7.50 19.93
N GLY A 460 3.61 7.88 19.79
CA GLY A 460 4.71 7.52 20.68
C GLY A 460 4.80 8.45 21.88
N MET A 461 5.97 9.03 22.10
CA MET A 461 6.25 9.92 23.23
C MET A 461 5.71 11.34 23.03
N ASP A 462 5.18 11.67 21.85
CA ASP A 462 4.46 12.92 21.58
C ASP A 462 5.31 14.17 21.89
N ILE A 463 6.50 14.22 21.29
CA ILE A 463 7.47 15.30 21.47
C ILE A 463 7.24 16.36 20.39
N GLU A 464 6.36 17.33 20.70
CA GLU A 464 6.06 18.43 19.80
C GLU A 464 7.32 19.24 19.45
N GLY A 465 7.54 19.49 18.15
CA GLY A 465 8.73 20.18 17.65
C GLY A 465 9.89 19.27 17.25
N LEU A 466 9.86 17.98 17.59
CA LEU A 466 10.87 16.99 17.17
C LEU A 466 10.43 16.23 15.90
N GLY A 467 10.15 16.96 14.83
CA GLY A 467 9.76 16.38 13.53
C GLY A 467 10.94 15.86 12.69
N PRO A 468 10.68 15.17 11.56
CA PRO A 468 11.71 14.54 10.73
C PRO A 468 12.88 15.44 10.35
N ARG A 469 12.62 16.68 9.92
CA ARG A 469 13.68 17.65 9.58
C ARG A 469 14.57 18.05 10.75
N VAL A 470 14.02 18.11 11.97
CA VAL A 470 14.78 18.45 13.16
C VAL A 470 15.64 17.26 13.58
N VAL A 471 15.08 16.05 13.52
CA VAL A 471 15.81 14.80 13.77
C VAL A 471 16.99 14.63 12.81
N GLU A 472 16.79 14.92 11.52
CA GLU A 472 17.85 14.92 10.51
C GLU A 472 19.02 15.82 10.92
N LYS A 473 18.72 17.08 11.23
CA LYS A 473 19.72 18.07 11.66
C LYS A 473 20.44 17.68 12.95
N LEU A 474 19.73 17.10 13.92
CA LEU A 474 20.32 16.65 15.18
C LEU A 474 21.31 15.50 14.94
N ILE A 475 21.00 14.56 14.04
CA ILE A 475 21.91 13.47 13.68
C ILE A 475 23.10 14.01 12.87
N GLU A 476 22.88 14.87 11.87
CA GLU A 476 23.93 15.45 11.03
C GLU A 476 24.97 16.23 11.84
N ASN A 477 24.52 16.95 12.87
CA ASN A 477 25.40 17.70 13.78
C ASN A 477 25.94 16.83 14.93
N ASN A 478 25.71 15.51 14.90
CA ASN A 478 26.14 14.54 15.92
C ASN A 478 25.63 14.86 17.34
N LEU A 479 24.50 15.55 17.46
CA LEU A 479 23.89 15.89 18.75
C LEU A 479 23.12 14.71 19.34
N ILE A 480 22.54 13.85 18.49
CA ILE A 480 21.91 12.59 18.91
C ILE A 480 22.36 11.44 18.01
N LYS A 481 22.44 10.24 18.59
CA LYS A 481 22.73 8.98 17.89
C LYS A 481 21.62 7.97 18.06
N ASN A 482 20.85 8.02 19.15
CA ASN A 482 19.70 7.15 19.38
C ASN A 482 18.60 7.84 20.19
N ILE A 483 17.50 7.12 20.39
CA ILE A 483 16.32 7.62 21.12
C ILE A 483 16.60 8.08 22.55
N ALA A 484 17.61 7.50 23.23
CA ALA A 484 17.95 7.91 24.59
C ALA A 484 18.66 9.28 24.61
N ASP A 485 19.45 9.60 23.59
CA ASP A 485 20.19 10.87 23.50
C ASP A 485 19.25 12.09 23.48
N ILE A 486 17.99 11.94 23.05
CA ILE A 486 16.97 13.00 23.05
C ILE A 486 16.87 13.66 24.43
N TYR A 487 16.94 12.86 25.50
CA TYR A 487 16.75 13.32 26.88
C TYR A 487 18.01 13.91 27.51
N TYR A 488 19.13 13.92 26.78
CA TYR A 488 20.39 14.52 27.20
C TYR A 488 20.75 15.74 26.35
N LEU A 489 19.85 16.20 25.47
CA LEU A 489 20.02 17.44 24.73
C LEU A 489 19.98 18.65 25.66
N ASP A 490 20.93 19.55 25.47
CA ASP A 490 21.00 20.82 26.19
C ASP A 490 20.52 21.99 25.32
N TYR A 491 20.37 23.15 25.96
CA TYR A 491 19.92 24.36 25.30
C TYR A 491 20.86 24.78 24.17
N ASP A 492 22.17 24.75 24.42
CA ASP A 492 23.17 25.24 23.48
C ASP A 492 23.27 24.36 22.22
N GLY A 493 23.16 23.03 22.37
CA GLY A 493 23.11 22.09 21.27
C GLY A 493 21.92 22.35 20.35
N ILE A 494 20.73 22.50 20.89
CA ILE A 494 19.52 22.79 20.09
C ILE A 494 19.57 24.21 19.50
N PHE A 495 20.03 25.20 20.27
CA PHE A 495 20.09 26.60 19.83
C PHE A 495 21.09 26.81 18.68
N SER A 496 22.12 25.97 18.58
CA SER A 496 23.09 25.99 17.47
C SER A 496 22.49 25.57 16.12
N LEU A 497 21.31 24.95 16.11
CA LEU A 497 20.66 24.49 14.89
C LEU A 497 20.06 25.66 14.10
N GLU A 498 20.25 25.62 12.78
CA GLU A 498 19.66 26.60 11.88
C GLU A 498 18.12 26.56 11.93
N ASN A 499 17.50 27.74 12.11
CA ASN A 499 16.08 27.99 12.37
C ASN A 499 15.56 27.73 13.80
N PHE A 500 16.45 27.46 14.77
CA PHE A 500 16.08 27.52 16.18
C PHE A 500 16.31 28.93 16.75
N LYS A 501 15.32 29.42 17.49
CA LYS A 501 15.38 30.66 18.29
C LYS A 501 15.10 30.30 19.75
N GLU A 502 15.27 31.27 20.65
CA GLU A 502 15.11 31.07 22.09
C GLU A 502 13.76 30.41 22.44
N LYS A 503 12.66 30.90 21.86
CA LYS A 503 11.31 30.37 22.11
C LYS A 503 11.15 28.93 21.60
N SER A 504 11.59 28.61 20.39
CA SER A 504 11.45 27.26 19.83
C SER A 504 12.34 26.25 20.54
N THR A 505 13.51 26.68 20.99
CA THR A 505 14.45 25.88 21.79
C THR A 505 13.84 25.50 23.14
N LYS A 506 13.31 26.49 23.87
CA LYS A 506 12.60 26.26 25.15
C LYS A 506 11.37 25.37 24.97
N ASN A 507 10.60 25.57 23.91
CA ASN A 507 9.43 24.73 23.62
C ASN A 507 9.81 23.26 23.40
N LEU A 508 10.88 22.99 22.63
CA LEU A 508 11.33 21.62 22.39
C LEU A 508 11.84 20.96 23.68
N LEU A 509 12.65 21.66 24.48
CA LEU A 509 13.11 21.14 25.78
C LEU A 509 11.94 20.83 26.72
N ASN A 510 10.94 21.71 26.77
CA ASN A 510 9.73 21.47 27.58
C ASN A 510 8.95 20.25 27.07
N ALA A 511 8.82 20.08 25.74
CA ALA A 511 8.15 18.92 25.17
C ALA A 511 8.90 17.61 25.48
N ILE A 512 10.23 17.63 25.47
CA ILE A 512 11.08 16.48 25.87
C ILE A 512 10.84 16.14 27.35
N GLU A 513 10.82 17.13 28.25
CA GLU A 513 10.55 16.90 29.67
C GLU A 513 9.12 16.39 29.93
N GLU A 514 8.10 16.96 29.28
CA GLU A 514 6.72 16.47 29.42
C GLU A 514 6.55 15.05 28.88
N SER A 515 7.32 14.66 27.86
CA SER A 515 7.25 13.31 27.32
C SER A 515 7.66 12.22 28.33
N LYS A 516 8.51 12.55 29.33
CA LYS A 516 8.92 11.59 30.38
C LYS A 516 7.75 11.05 31.20
N LYS A 517 6.64 11.79 31.26
CA LYS A 517 5.44 11.45 32.03
C LYS A 517 4.43 10.61 31.25
N LYS A 518 4.70 10.28 29.98
CA LYS A 518 3.78 9.46 29.17
C LYS A 518 3.72 8.03 29.74
N PRO A 519 2.55 7.36 29.68
CA PRO A 519 2.37 6.05 30.29
C PRO A 519 3.22 4.96 29.62
N LEU A 520 3.42 3.85 30.32
CA LEU A 520 4.19 2.70 29.84
C LEU A 520 3.75 2.20 28.45
N SER A 521 2.45 2.20 28.14
CA SER A 521 1.97 1.75 26.82
C SER A 521 2.48 2.61 25.66
N ARG A 522 2.61 3.92 25.88
CA ARG A 522 3.19 4.86 24.91
C ARG A 522 4.67 4.61 24.72
N LEU A 523 5.40 4.34 25.80
CA LEU A 523 6.81 3.99 25.75
C LEU A 523 7.02 2.68 24.98
N LEU A 524 6.25 1.62 25.27
CA LEU A 524 6.32 0.34 24.57
C LEU A 524 6.07 0.49 23.07
N PHE A 525 5.05 1.27 22.69
CA PHE A 525 4.81 1.58 21.29
C PHE A 525 5.97 2.37 20.66
N ALA A 526 6.52 3.35 21.37
CA ALA A 526 7.61 4.20 20.91
C ALA A 526 8.95 3.47 20.74
N LEU A 527 9.20 2.40 21.51
CA LEU A 527 10.38 1.53 21.34
C LEU A 527 10.42 0.83 19.97
N GLY A 528 9.26 0.73 19.29
CA GLY A 528 9.17 0.18 17.94
C GLY A 528 9.48 -1.31 17.88
N ILE A 529 8.98 -2.07 18.86
CA ILE A 529 9.05 -3.54 18.86
C ILE A 529 8.17 -4.06 17.72
N ARG A 530 8.70 -4.99 16.90
CA ARG A 530 7.98 -5.44 15.70
C ARG A 530 6.71 -6.20 16.09
N PHE A 531 5.63 -5.95 15.35
CA PHE A 531 4.26 -6.42 15.63
C PHE A 531 3.59 -5.81 16.87
N VAL A 532 4.29 -5.01 17.66
CA VAL A 532 3.73 -4.30 18.81
C VAL A 532 3.23 -2.92 18.37
N GLY A 533 1.99 -2.89 17.87
CA GLY A 533 1.25 -1.65 17.63
C GLY A 533 0.73 -1.02 18.93
N SER A 534 0.09 0.13 18.84
CA SER A 534 -0.43 0.85 20.02
C SER A 534 -1.36 -0.01 20.88
N HIS A 535 -2.26 -0.77 20.24
CA HIS A 535 -3.18 -1.66 20.94
C HIS A 535 -2.47 -2.79 21.69
N ILE A 536 -1.49 -3.45 21.05
CA ILE A 536 -0.70 -4.51 21.69
C ILE A 536 0.17 -3.94 22.82
N ALA A 537 0.69 -2.72 22.65
CA ALA A 537 1.43 -2.02 23.69
C ALA A 537 0.56 -1.71 24.92
N ASP A 538 -0.72 -1.36 24.73
CA ASP A 538 -1.69 -1.19 25.82
C ASP A 538 -1.95 -2.51 26.55
N ILE A 539 -2.11 -3.62 25.82
CA ILE A 539 -2.31 -4.96 26.38
C ILE A 539 -1.10 -5.38 27.22
N LEU A 540 0.11 -5.27 26.66
CA LEU A 540 1.36 -5.60 27.35
C LEU A 540 1.57 -4.73 28.59
N ALA A 541 1.37 -3.42 28.48
CA ALA A 541 1.47 -2.50 29.61
C ALA A 541 0.44 -2.82 30.71
N GLY A 542 -0.80 -3.14 30.32
CA GLY A 542 -1.87 -3.49 31.25
C GLY A 542 -1.64 -4.81 31.97
N HIS A 543 -1.09 -5.82 31.27
CA HIS A 543 -0.82 -7.14 31.85
C HIS A 543 0.39 -7.12 32.78
N PHE A 544 1.52 -6.58 32.33
CA PHE A 544 2.79 -6.64 33.07
C PHE A 544 2.95 -5.48 34.06
N GLY A 545 2.36 -4.32 33.79
CA GLY A 545 2.33 -3.15 34.69
C GLY A 545 3.68 -2.45 34.93
N ASP A 546 4.80 -3.09 34.60
CA ASP A 546 6.17 -2.61 34.75
C ASP A 546 7.03 -3.16 33.61
N LEU A 547 7.80 -2.27 32.97
CA LEU A 547 8.67 -2.65 31.86
C LEU A 547 9.74 -3.68 32.26
N ASN A 548 10.25 -3.62 33.49
CA ASN A 548 11.28 -4.58 33.94
C ASN A 548 10.71 -6.00 34.03
N VAL A 549 9.45 -6.14 34.45
CA VAL A 549 8.78 -7.44 34.51
C VAL A 549 8.61 -8.01 33.11
N LEU A 550 8.21 -7.18 32.14
CA LEU A 550 8.11 -7.61 30.75
C LEU A 550 9.49 -7.96 30.14
N MET A 551 10.55 -7.24 30.51
CA MET A 551 11.91 -7.52 30.02
C MET A 551 12.49 -8.85 30.53
N GLU A 552 12.03 -9.33 31.68
CA GLU A 552 12.42 -10.61 32.25
C GLU A 552 11.49 -11.76 31.83
N ALA A 553 10.32 -11.44 31.26
CA ALA A 553 9.32 -12.42 30.89
C ALA A 553 9.79 -13.36 29.76
N GLY A 554 9.48 -14.64 29.90
CA GLY A 554 9.77 -15.66 28.90
C GLY A 554 8.76 -15.68 27.75
N PHE A 555 9.08 -16.43 26.69
CA PHE A 555 8.18 -16.62 25.54
C PHE A 555 6.79 -17.11 25.95
N GLU A 556 6.73 -18.17 26.78
CA GLU A 556 5.47 -18.78 27.23
C GLU A 556 4.61 -17.81 28.06
N GLU A 557 5.24 -16.91 28.81
CA GLU A 557 4.52 -15.93 29.65
C GLU A 557 3.93 -14.81 28.80
N ILE A 558 4.65 -14.35 27.76
CA ILE A 558 4.17 -13.32 26.84
C ILE A 558 3.08 -13.88 25.91
N GLU A 559 3.24 -15.11 25.41
CA GLU A 559 2.24 -15.78 24.57
C GLU A 559 0.92 -16.06 25.33
N ALA A 560 0.99 -16.29 26.65
CA ALA A 560 -0.19 -16.55 27.47
C ALA A 560 -1.11 -15.32 27.65
N VAL A 561 -0.70 -14.13 27.21
CA VAL A 561 -1.51 -12.91 27.28
C VAL A 561 -2.56 -12.93 26.17
N ASP A 562 -3.80 -12.61 26.54
CA ASP A 562 -4.91 -12.52 25.57
C ASP A 562 -4.56 -11.58 24.40
N ASP A 563 -4.90 -12.01 23.18
CA ASP A 563 -4.59 -11.34 21.90
C ASP A 563 -3.10 -11.27 21.50
N ILE A 564 -2.21 -11.94 22.23
CA ILE A 564 -0.79 -12.07 21.87
C ILE A 564 -0.54 -13.44 21.24
N GLY A 565 -0.24 -13.44 19.93
CA GLY A 565 0.17 -14.66 19.23
C GLY A 565 1.68 -14.94 19.33
N PRO A 566 2.12 -16.15 18.93
CA PRO A 566 3.52 -16.59 19.04
C PRO A 566 4.50 -15.63 18.36
N ARG A 567 4.11 -15.02 17.23
CA ARG A 567 4.94 -14.06 16.49
C ARG A 567 5.23 -12.77 17.26
N ILE A 568 4.28 -12.31 18.07
CA ILE A 568 4.45 -11.10 18.88
C ILE A 568 5.32 -11.44 20.09
N ALA A 569 5.08 -12.60 20.71
CA ALA A 569 5.86 -13.08 21.85
C ALA A 569 7.35 -13.26 21.50
N GLU A 570 7.66 -13.96 20.40
CA GLU A 570 9.04 -14.15 19.93
C GLU A 570 9.72 -12.81 19.66
N SER A 571 9.05 -11.92 18.92
CA SER A 571 9.57 -10.57 18.61
C SER A 571 9.88 -9.75 19.86
N ALA A 572 9.04 -9.82 20.89
CA ALA A 572 9.27 -9.12 22.15
C ALA A 572 10.45 -9.72 22.94
N VAL A 573 10.53 -11.05 23.05
CA VAL A 573 11.64 -11.74 23.72
C VAL A 573 12.97 -11.44 23.04
N ASP A 574 13.03 -11.56 21.72
CA ASP A 574 14.23 -11.26 20.94
C ASP A 574 14.67 -9.81 21.11
N PHE A 575 13.71 -8.88 21.09
CA PHE A 575 13.97 -7.47 21.30
C PHE A 575 14.60 -7.20 22.67
N PHE A 576 14.06 -7.79 23.74
CA PHE A 576 14.59 -7.59 25.09
C PHE A 576 15.86 -8.40 25.37
N ASN A 577 16.14 -9.49 24.65
CA ASN A 577 17.38 -10.25 24.80
C ASN A 577 18.60 -9.62 24.11
N GLU A 578 18.39 -8.68 23.17
CA GLU A 578 19.47 -7.94 22.52
C GLU A 578 20.11 -6.91 23.48
N GLY A 579 21.40 -7.09 23.76
CA GLY A 579 22.12 -6.29 24.76
C GLY A 579 22.14 -4.79 24.46
N GLN A 580 22.24 -4.40 23.19
CA GLN A 580 22.19 -2.99 22.79
C GLN A 580 20.83 -2.34 23.08
N ASN A 581 19.74 -3.10 23.00
CA ASN A 581 18.40 -2.60 23.31
C ASN A 581 18.27 -2.36 24.82
N ARG A 582 18.77 -3.29 25.64
CA ARG A 582 18.80 -3.13 27.11
C ARG A 582 19.59 -1.89 27.54
N GLU A 583 20.72 -1.61 26.89
CA GLU A 583 21.53 -0.42 27.19
C GLU A 583 20.76 0.88 26.92
N VAL A 584 20.07 0.96 25.77
CA VAL A 584 19.25 2.14 25.43
C VAL A 584 18.08 2.29 26.40
N ILE A 585 17.39 1.19 26.76
CA ILE A 585 16.30 1.21 27.74
C ILE A 585 16.81 1.71 29.10
N GLU A 586 17.97 1.25 29.55
CA GLU A 586 18.54 1.68 30.83
C GLU A 586 18.91 3.17 30.86
N ARG A 587 19.36 3.71 29.72
CA ARG A 587 19.56 5.16 29.56
C ARG A 587 18.25 5.93 29.63
N LEU A 588 17.18 5.43 28.99
CA LEU A 588 15.84 6.02 29.11
C LEU A 588 15.33 5.99 30.55
N ARG A 589 15.59 4.90 31.29
CA ARG A 589 15.27 4.80 32.72
C ARG A 589 15.98 5.88 33.52
N THR A 590 17.28 6.04 33.28
CA THR A 590 18.12 7.05 33.95
C THR A 590 17.69 8.48 33.62
N ALA A 591 17.17 8.71 32.41
CA ALA A 591 16.59 9.98 31.99
C ALA A 591 15.24 10.32 32.67
N GLY A 592 14.63 9.37 33.37
CA GLY A 592 13.44 9.58 34.20
C GLY A 592 12.11 9.28 33.52
N LEU A 593 12.10 8.47 32.46
CA LEU A 593 10.86 8.04 31.80
C LEU A 593 10.05 7.10 32.71
N ASP A 594 8.72 7.16 32.58
CA ASP A 594 7.81 6.28 33.32
C ASP A 594 7.82 4.85 32.77
N PHE A 595 8.36 3.92 33.56
CA PHE A 595 8.44 2.50 33.24
C PHE A 595 7.25 1.70 33.81
N GLY A 596 6.28 2.38 34.43
CA GLY A 596 5.24 1.74 35.22
C GLY A 596 5.72 1.42 36.64
N GLY A 597 5.14 0.40 37.27
CA GLY A 597 5.58 -0.11 38.58
C GLY A 597 5.23 0.76 39.80
N ARG A 598 4.67 1.97 39.63
CA ARG A 598 4.08 2.73 40.75
C ARG A 598 2.80 2.02 41.20
N LYS A 599 2.89 1.18 42.23
CA LYS A 599 1.70 0.78 43.01
C LYS A 599 1.00 2.06 43.45
N LYS A 600 -0.21 2.34 42.94
CA LYS A 600 -1.14 3.17 43.70
C LYS A 600 -1.24 2.52 45.08
N GLU A 601 -0.84 3.22 46.12
CA GLU A 601 -1.17 2.81 47.49
C GLU A 601 -2.69 2.86 47.59
N ILE A 602 -3.35 1.74 47.31
CA ILE A 602 -4.77 1.58 47.57
C ILE A 602 -4.89 1.58 49.09
N GLU A 603 -5.53 2.61 49.65
CA GLU A 603 -5.78 2.70 51.07
C GLU A 603 -6.52 1.42 51.52
N LYS A 604 -5.95 0.71 52.50
CA LYS A 604 -6.46 -0.56 53.08
C LYS A 604 -7.87 -0.47 53.71
N LYS A 605 -8.59 0.65 53.54
CA LYS A 605 -9.92 0.90 54.09
C LYS A 605 -11.06 0.71 53.08
N ASP A 606 -10.75 0.45 51.81
CA ASP A 606 -11.79 0.22 50.82
C ASP A 606 -12.44 -1.16 50.98
N ILE A 607 -13.77 -1.19 51.00
CA ILE A 607 -14.58 -2.38 51.23
C ILE A 607 -14.50 -3.41 50.09
N PHE A 608 -14.01 -3.00 48.92
CA PHE A 608 -13.78 -3.87 47.78
C PHE A 608 -12.44 -4.60 47.83
N TYR A 609 -11.55 -4.22 48.76
CA TYR A 609 -10.20 -4.76 48.85
C TYR A 609 -10.18 -6.29 49.04
N LYS A 610 -9.50 -6.99 48.12
CA LYS A 610 -9.38 -8.46 48.04
C LYS A 610 -10.69 -9.22 47.83
N LYS A 611 -11.78 -8.56 47.46
CA LYS A 611 -13.05 -9.23 47.16
C LYS A 611 -13.15 -9.64 45.70
N VAL A 612 -13.65 -10.85 45.45
CA VAL A 612 -13.87 -11.38 44.09
C VAL A 612 -15.32 -11.15 43.68
N PHE A 613 -15.51 -10.36 42.62
CA PHE A 613 -16.80 -10.03 42.06
C PHE A 613 -17.10 -10.81 40.77
N VAL A 614 -18.38 -11.06 40.52
CA VAL A 614 -18.88 -11.48 39.20
C VAL A 614 -20.03 -10.57 38.81
N LEU A 615 -19.95 -10.00 37.61
CA LEU A 615 -20.98 -9.11 37.05
C LEU A 615 -21.96 -9.93 36.19
N THR A 616 -23.26 -9.71 36.37
CA THR A 616 -24.31 -10.36 35.59
C THR A 616 -25.54 -9.46 35.41
N GLY A 617 -26.26 -9.61 34.30
CA GLY A 617 -27.38 -8.73 33.95
C GLY A 617 -26.93 -7.38 33.38
N LYS A 618 -27.89 -6.55 32.98
CA LYS A 618 -27.71 -5.18 32.50
C LYS A 618 -27.86 -4.22 33.70
N LEU A 619 -26.84 -3.41 33.92
CA LEU A 619 -26.82 -2.40 34.98
C LEU A 619 -27.47 -1.11 34.43
N GLU A 620 -28.31 -0.44 35.22
CA GLU A 620 -29.10 0.73 34.79
C GLU A 620 -28.29 2.03 34.81
N ASN A 621 -27.33 2.15 35.73
CA ASN A 621 -26.57 3.36 36.05
C ASN A 621 -25.07 3.26 35.72
N TYR A 622 -24.52 2.05 35.58
CA TYR A 622 -23.13 1.80 35.17
C TYR A 622 -23.07 0.87 33.96
N SER A 623 -22.06 1.02 33.09
CA SER A 623 -21.64 -0.06 32.19
C SER A 623 -20.91 -1.17 32.98
N ARG A 624 -20.80 -2.36 32.40
CA ARG A 624 -20.07 -3.46 33.05
C ARG A 624 -18.59 -3.14 33.19
N GLU A 625 -18.05 -2.41 32.23
CA GLU A 625 -16.69 -1.94 32.16
C GLU A 625 -16.42 -0.89 33.25
N GLU A 626 -17.31 0.10 33.42
CA GLU A 626 -17.20 1.09 34.52
C GLU A 626 -17.30 0.42 35.89
N ALA A 627 -18.25 -0.50 36.09
CA ALA A 627 -18.36 -1.24 37.35
C ALA A 627 -17.11 -2.09 37.62
N LYS A 628 -16.49 -2.65 36.57
CA LYS A 628 -15.23 -3.40 36.68
C LYS A 628 -14.07 -2.49 37.08
N GLU A 629 -13.95 -1.32 36.45
CA GLU A 629 -12.90 -0.34 36.77
C GLU A 629 -13.01 0.17 38.20
N ILE A 630 -14.23 0.42 38.70
CA ILE A 630 -14.46 0.81 40.10
C ILE A 630 -13.99 -0.30 41.05
N ILE A 631 -14.41 -1.55 40.81
CA ILE A 631 -14.06 -2.68 41.67
C ILE A 631 -12.54 -2.94 41.67
N GLU A 632 -11.92 -2.95 40.49
CA GLU A 632 -10.48 -3.21 40.34
C GLU A 632 -9.62 -2.03 40.84
N GLY A 633 -10.09 -0.79 40.63
CA GLY A 633 -9.48 0.43 41.13
C GLY A 633 -9.47 0.52 42.66
N SER A 634 -10.47 -0.07 43.31
CA SER A 634 -10.59 -0.21 44.77
C SER A 634 -9.93 -1.48 45.34
N GLY A 635 -9.19 -2.24 44.52
CA GLY A 635 -8.41 -3.41 44.96
C GLY A 635 -9.20 -4.71 45.06
N GLY A 636 -10.40 -4.77 44.47
CA GLY A 636 -11.15 -5.99 44.21
C GLY A 636 -10.71 -6.68 42.91
N ARG A 637 -11.27 -7.86 42.63
CA ARG A 637 -11.00 -8.62 41.40
C ARG A 637 -12.31 -9.02 40.74
N VAL A 638 -12.49 -8.71 39.46
CA VAL A 638 -13.67 -9.18 38.70
C VAL A 638 -13.33 -10.46 37.95
N THR A 639 -14.23 -11.44 38.01
CA THR A 639 -14.10 -12.73 37.32
C THR A 639 -15.31 -12.99 36.43
N SER A 640 -15.10 -13.72 35.33
CA SER A 640 -16.15 -13.96 34.33
C SER A 640 -17.16 -15.02 34.74
N SER A 641 -16.88 -15.83 35.77
CA SER A 641 -17.73 -16.96 36.18
C SER A 641 -17.88 -17.08 37.70
N VAL A 642 -19.07 -17.49 38.14
CA VAL A 642 -19.33 -17.77 39.57
C VAL A 642 -18.64 -19.07 39.97
N SER A 643 -17.76 -18.99 40.96
CA SER A 643 -16.99 -20.08 41.54
C SER A 643 -17.09 -20.09 43.06
N LYS A 644 -16.47 -21.07 43.73
CA LYS A 644 -16.41 -21.11 45.21
C LYS A 644 -15.60 -19.95 45.80
N ASN A 645 -14.75 -19.31 44.99
CA ASN A 645 -13.90 -18.19 45.41
C ASN A 645 -14.57 -16.83 45.11
N THR A 646 -15.79 -16.82 44.58
CA THR A 646 -16.54 -15.58 44.34
C THR A 646 -17.15 -15.10 45.66
N ASP A 647 -16.79 -13.90 46.09
CA ASP A 647 -17.34 -13.28 47.31
C ASP A 647 -18.71 -12.65 47.05
N ILE A 648 -18.85 -11.92 45.92
CA ILE A 648 -20.02 -11.09 45.63
C ILE A 648 -20.42 -11.21 44.15
N VAL A 649 -21.72 -11.28 43.87
CA VAL A 649 -22.28 -11.17 42.52
C VAL A 649 -23.08 -9.89 42.42
N LEU A 650 -22.67 -8.98 41.53
CA LEU A 650 -23.43 -7.78 41.20
C LEU A 650 -24.40 -8.12 40.08
N ALA A 651 -25.70 -8.09 40.39
CA ALA A 651 -26.78 -8.48 39.49
C ALA A 651 -27.63 -7.27 39.07
N GLY A 652 -27.68 -7.01 37.76
CA GLY A 652 -28.61 -6.07 37.12
C GLY A 652 -29.88 -6.74 36.58
N GLU A 653 -30.65 -6.01 35.77
CA GLU A 653 -31.81 -6.56 35.05
C GLU A 653 -31.40 -7.71 34.13
N ASP A 654 -32.28 -8.70 33.91
CA ASP A 654 -31.99 -9.91 33.11
C ASP A 654 -30.76 -10.72 33.56
N ALA A 655 -30.45 -10.71 34.85
CA ALA A 655 -29.41 -11.57 35.41
C ALA A 655 -29.81 -13.06 35.32
N GLY A 656 -29.35 -13.74 34.26
CA GLY A 656 -29.64 -15.15 33.98
C GLY A 656 -28.82 -16.17 34.79
N SER A 657 -28.21 -17.14 34.10
CA SER A 657 -27.63 -18.36 34.70
C SER A 657 -26.59 -18.14 35.82
N LYS A 658 -25.90 -16.99 35.86
CA LYS A 658 -24.93 -16.65 36.92
C LYS A 658 -25.62 -16.29 38.24
N LEU A 659 -26.79 -15.67 38.20
CA LEU A 659 -27.58 -15.35 39.39
C LEU A 659 -28.09 -16.63 40.06
N ASP A 660 -28.60 -17.57 39.25
CA ASP A 660 -29.08 -18.86 39.74
C ASP A 660 -27.93 -19.69 40.34
N LYS A 661 -26.75 -19.63 39.72
CA LYS A 661 -25.54 -20.29 40.24
C LYS A 661 -25.08 -19.68 41.56
N ALA A 662 -25.13 -18.35 41.69
CA ALA A 662 -24.80 -17.64 42.93
C ALA A 662 -25.75 -18.01 44.08
N LYS A 663 -27.06 -18.05 43.81
CA LYS A 663 -28.09 -18.48 44.79
C LYS A 663 -27.89 -19.92 45.24
N LYS A 664 -27.61 -20.85 44.31
CA LYS A 664 -27.33 -22.26 44.62
C LYS A 664 -26.06 -22.46 45.45
N MET A 665 -25.07 -21.59 45.27
CA MET A 665 -23.79 -21.64 45.99
C MET A 665 -23.77 -20.77 47.25
N ASN A 666 -24.90 -20.15 47.61
CA ASN A 666 -25.08 -19.28 48.77
C ASN A 666 -24.09 -18.09 48.82
N ILE A 667 -23.75 -17.54 47.65
CA ILE A 667 -22.84 -16.40 47.48
C ILE A 667 -23.63 -15.10 47.57
N LYS A 668 -23.06 -14.05 48.19
CA LYS A 668 -23.74 -12.77 48.38
C LYS A 668 -24.09 -12.15 47.02
N VAL A 669 -25.37 -11.86 46.78
CA VAL A 669 -25.84 -11.14 45.59
C VAL A 669 -26.23 -9.73 46.00
N ILE A 670 -25.69 -8.72 45.31
CA ILE A 670 -26.04 -7.32 45.51
C ILE A 670 -26.65 -6.75 44.23
N GLY A 671 -27.57 -5.81 44.39
CA GLY A 671 -28.09 -5.00 43.28
C GLY A 671 -27.30 -3.71 43.12
N GLU A 672 -27.53 -3.00 42.02
CA GLU A 672 -26.82 -1.77 41.68
C GLU A 672 -26.95 -0.65 42.72
N LYS A 673 -28.11 -0.54 43.38
CA LYS A 673 -28.32 0.43 44.47
C LYS A 673 -27.44 0.16 45.70
N GLU A 674 -27.12 -1.10 45.97
CA GLU A 674 -26.23 -1.49 47.06
C GLU A 674 -24.76 -1.31 46.65
N PHE A 675 -24.43 -1.60 45.38
CA PHE A 675 -23.11 -1.32 44.81
C PHE A 675 -22.73 0.17 44.89
N LYS A 676 -23.67 1.07 44.57
CA LYS A 676 -23.44 2.52 44.67
C LYS A 676 -23.21 3.00 46.12
N LYS A 677 -23.89 2.39 47.10
CA LYS A 677 -23.65 2.70 48.52
C LYS A 677 -22.27 2.20 48.97
N MET A 678 -21.88 1.04 48.44
CA MET A 678 -20.58 0.43 48.66
C MET A 678 -19.44 1.29 48.08
N GLU A 679 -19.63 1.87 46.89
CA GLU A 679 -18.69 2.85 46.29
C GLU A 679 -18.53 4.13 47.12
N SER A 680 -19.61 4.59 47.78
CA SER A 680 -19.62 5.87 48.49
C SER A 680 -19.15 5.79 49.95
N SER A 681 -18.67 4.63 50.42
CA SER A 681 -18.30 4.34 51.82
C SER A 681 -16.81 4.07 51.93
#